data_AF-A0A507ZV03-F1
#
_entry.id   AF-A0A507ZV03-F1
#
_cell.length_a   1.000
_cell.length_b   1.000
_cell.length_c   1.000
_cell.angle_alpha   90.00
_cell.angle_beta   90.00
_cell.angle_gamma   90.00
#
_symmetry.space_group_name_H-M   'P 1'
#
loop_
_entity.id
_entity.type
_entity.pdbx_description
1 polymer ?
#
loop_
_entity_poly.entity_id
_entity_poly.type
_entity_poly.pdbx_seq_one_letter_code
_entity_poly.pdbx_strand_id
1 'polypeptide(L)'
;EDSYIHHNTSDGLDLLYMDGGSNSSVTVRRTHAVGNAGNQLKTLGKTLIENSVVVGNCAYFNGRDSMKSDDQCRALGNAISVGLVGGQDITIRHNTITGQGDCLILSEGGSSTSSLNIQNNALVGQVDWRSNLQGNTGELTCGHYAYNSSAKLTYSGNLFYNVKQGQCPSGSICSDPRLASSAIASFDATPQSGSPLVDKAPYLAAVADDFYGNARPSGGAADIGAIELQAGGGNPPPDPAPTCSRNAPTLQLTDASQSALAGTSLNYVVRVSNNDSSACASTTFTLARSVPGGWSSNLASPTASIAPGQYRDMAVQVTSTSSASAGTYSIGLGVGSNIAVHTVSTVAHYVVTAPTPPPASCARSNPQLTLSGPGTVKPGDTNTYQVSIKNLDSSACSSSTFDIATEVPSGWSQSLSTQRVALSSGGSRTVTLTVTLPDSAATGARQLAARATNAGATSYSTRKSIPVEVQDNDDESPVKPPVVRKAHDFDGDGQSDIFWRHYGGGWNVIWRAADDGNRSQVATVANSHWSIVGEGDFDANGTTDLLWRNASTGANTIWLDGGAERELAVARVTSSEWFVAAVGDFDADGVSDILWRNSQTGANVVWKAGDSTRQMPLASVPRLSWHIQGVGDFNGDGRSDLFWRDSATGRNTIWLSGDASTQQSVTTVSNPAWRVEHVADFNGDGRADLLWRKNGVGNNAIWKSGNESTQMSIAALPDAGWAIAGVGDFDGDGTDDIFWRNASTGDNTIWRSANVNSRMELLAVRDQEWHAELR
;
A
#
# COMPACT_ATOMS: atom_id res chain seq x y z
N GLU A 1 10.50 9.50 30.34
CA GLU A 1 11.12 9.04 31.59
C GLU A 1 10.18 8.04 32.26
N ASP A 2 10.66 7.23 33.20
CA ASP A 2 9.84 6.33 34.04
C ASP A 2 8.89 5.45 33.22
N SER A 3 9.43 4.84 32.17
CA SER A 3 8.63 4.18 31.15
C SER A 3 9.03 2.72 30.97
N TYR A 4 8.04 1.89 30.64
CA TYR A 4 8.23 0.50 30.25
C TYR A 4 7.79 0.32 28.80
N ILE A 5 8.74 0.00 27.92
CA ILE A 5 8.54 -0.14 26.47
C ILE A 5 8.86 -1.58 26.11
N HIS A 6 7.86 -2.35 25.71
CA HIS A 6 8.09 -3.78 25.56
C HIS A 6 7.34 -4.42 24.40
N HIS A 7 7.97 -5.44 23.82
CA HIS A 7 7.34 -6.39 22.91
C HIS A 7 6.59 -5.70 21.74
N ASN A 8 7.26 -4.76 21.08
CA ASN A 8 6.83 -4.23 19.79
C ASN A 8 7.31 -5.14 18.65
N THR A 9 6.45 -5.42 17.66
CA THR A 9 6.81 -6.14 16.41
C THR A 9 7.70 -5.30 15.47
N SER A 10 8.07 -4.09 15.90
CA SER A 10 8.92 -3.12 15.23
C SER A 10 10.09 -2.68 16.13
N ASP A 11 10.70 -1.52 15.84
CA ASP A 11 11.58 -0.82 16.78
C ASP A 11 10.76 -0.40 18.03
N GLY A 12 11.39 -0.35 19.21
CA GLY A 12 10.75 0.00 20.47
C GLY A 12 10.36 1.49 20.53
N LEU A 13 11.32 2.33 20.90
CA LEU A 13 11.21 3.78 20.79
C LEU A 13 12.02 4.26 19.57
N ASP A 14 11.33 4.58 18.47
CA ASP A 14 11.96 5.09 17.25
C ASP A 14 11.78 6.60 17.08
N LEU A 15 12.86 7.33 17.35
CA LEU A 15 12.99 8.77 17.21
C LEU A 15 14.08 9.12 16.17
N LEU A 16 14.33 8.24 15.20
CA LEU A 16 15.27 8.52 14.11
C LEU A 16 14.77 9.65 13.19
N TYR A 17 13.46 9.82 13.07
CA TYR A 17 12.83 10.79 12.14
C TYR A 17 12.69 12.20 12.71
N MET A 18 13.43 12.52 13.76
CA MET A 18 13.51 13.88 14.25
C MET A 18 14.23 14.78 13.24
N ASP A 19 13.93 16.08 13.24
CA ASP A 19 14.50 17.05 12.30
C ASP A 19 16.03 17.25 12.43
N GLY A 20 16.65 16.67 13.47
CA GLY A 20 18.08 16.81 13.75
C GLY A 20 18.52 18.24 14.03
N GLY A 21 17.57 19.16 14.27
CA GLY A 21 17.83 20.59 14.43
C GLY A 21 18.61 20.91 15.70
N SER A 22 19.31 22.04 15.73
CA SER A 22 20.14 22.46 16.89
C SER A 22 19.34 22.70 18.17
N ASN A 23 18.02 22.93 18.06
CA ASN A 23 17.11 23.16 19.18
C ASN A 23 16.34 21.90 19.59
N SER A 24 16.54 20.78 18.88
CA SER A 24 15.88 19.51 19.13
C SER A 24 16.73 18.66 20.06
N SER A 25 16.12 17.99 21.03
CA SER A 25 16.84 17.06 21.91
C SER A 25 15.96 15.93 22.42
N VAL A 26 16.56 14.76 22.61
CA VAL A 26 15.93 13.59 23.22
C VAL A 26 16.48 13.35 24.61
N THR A 27 15.62 13.07 25.58
CA THR A 27 16.00 12.55 26.89
C THR A 27 15.21 11.29 27.21
N VAL A 28 15.92 10.18 27.38
CA VAL A 28 15.39 8.90 27.88
C VAL A 28 16.01 8.65 29.25
N ARG A 29 15.17 8.47 30.28
CA ARG A 29 15.63 8.30 31.66
C ARG A 29 14.75 7.30 32.40
N ARG A 30 15.35 6.41 33.21
CA ARG A 30 14.60 5.41 34.00
C ARG A 30 13.62 4.61 33.13
N THR A 31 14.08 4.24 31.94
CA THR A 31 13.28 3.49 30.97
C THR A 31 13.71 2.04 30.98
N HIS A 32 12.74 1.14 31.01
CA HIS A 32 12.98 -0.28 30.78
C HIS A 32 12.43 -0.64 29.40
N ALA A 33 13.34 -0.91 28.46
CA ALA A 33 13.01 -1.23 27.07
C ALA A 33 13.38 -2.70 26.77
N VAL A 34 12.41 -3.55 26.40
CA VAL A 34 12.64 -5.00 26.31
C VAL A 34 11.90 -5.69 25.16
N GLY A 35 12.60 -6.57 24.45
CA GLY A 35 11.98 -7.56 23.56
C GLY A 35 11.26 -6.98 22.35
N ASN A 36 11.64 -5.79 21.89
CA ASN A 36 11.19 -5.24 20.62
C ASN A 36 11.94 -5.92 19.46
N ALA A 37 11.27 -6.17 18.33
CA ALA A 37 11.80 -6.97 17.22
C ALA A 37 12.99 -6.32 16.49
N GLY A 38 13.08 -4.99 16.51
CA GLY A 38 14.21 -4.21 16.00
C GLY A 38 15.04 -3.55 17.12
N ASN A 39 15.38 -2.27 16.97
CA ASN A 39 16.14 -1.56 18.00
C ASN A 39 15.27 -1.26 19.23
N GLN A 40 15.82 -1.30 20.45
CA GLN A 40 15.01 -0.97 21.64
C GLN A 40 14.84 0.55 21.78
N LEU A 41 15.93 1.29 21.60
CA LEU A 41 15.94 2.74 21.56
C LEU A 41 16.67 3.21 20.30
N LYS A 42 16.05 4.14 19.57
CA LYS A 42 16.61 4.71 18.35
C LYS A 42 16.41 6.22 18.33
N THR A 43 17.46 7.00 18.12
CA THR A 43 17.39 8.47 18.13
C THR A 43 18.27 9.10 17.05
N LEU A 44 17.99 10.36 16.71
CA LEU A 44 18.83 11.20 15.84
C LEU A 44 19.13 12.55 16.53
N GLY A 45 20.39 12.98 16.47
CA GLY A 45 20.83 14.26 17.02
C GLY A 45 21.00 14.25 18.55
N LYS A 46 21.01 15.44 19.16
CA LYS A 46 21.31 15.67 20.58
C LYS A 46 20.48 14.78 21.50
N THR A 47 21.13 13.86 22.21
CA THR A 47 20.45 12.79 22.95
C THR A 47 21.09 12.55 24.32
N LEU A 48 20.28 12.36 25.36
CA LEU A 48 20.66 11.80 26.65
C LEU A 48 19.88 10.50 26.90
N ILE A 49 20.59 9.39 27.12
CA ILE A 49 20.00 8.12 27.59
C ILE A 49 20.63 7.78 28.94
N GLU A 50 19.83 7.71 29.99
CA GLU A 50 20.30 7.66 31.36
C GLU A 50 19.51 6.69 32.25
N ASN A 51 20.18 6.05 33.22
CA ASN A 51 19.54 5.24 34.27
C ASN A 51 18.55 4.22 33.73
N SER A 52 18.81 3.60 32.58
CA SER A 52 17.84 2.77 31.87
C SER A 52 18.31 1.32 31.75
N VAL A 53 17.36 0.39 31.74
CA VAL A 53 17.60 -1.04 31.49
C VAL A 53 17.13 -1.35 30.08
N VAL A 54 18.05 -1.77 29.21
CA VAL A 54 17.75 -1.98 27.77
C VAL A 54 18.10 -3.40 27.38
N VAL A 55 17.11 -4.15 26.88
CA VAL A 55 17.16 -5.60 26.66
C VAL A 55 16.73 -5.94 25.23
N GLY A 56 17.71 -6.05 24.32
CA GLY A 56 17.51 -6.46 22.93
C GLY A 56 17.28 -7.97 22.77
N ASN A 57 16.09 -8.47 23.09
CA ASN A 57 15.74 -9.89 22.96
C ASN A 57 15.11 -10.19 21.59
N CYS A 58 15.96 -10.31 20.56
CA CYS A 58 15.53 -10.62 19.20
C CYS A 58 14.86 -11.98 19.05
N ALA A 59 15.13 -12.93 19.95
CA ALA A 59 14.52 -14.26 19.90
C ALA A 59 13.03 -14.25 20.32
N TYR A 60 12.53 -13.17 20.93
CA TYR A 60 11.23 -13.17 21.60
C TYR A 60 10.06 -13.51 20.67
N PHE A 61 10.03 -12.95 19.45
CA PHE A 61 8.92 -13.16 18.50
C PHE A 61 9.10 -14.36 17.60
N ASN A 62 10.14 -15.16 17.79
CA ASN A 62 10.35 -16.35 16.97
C ASN A 62 9.15 -17.31 17.10
N GLY A 63 8.45 -17.53 15.99
CA GLY A 63 7.24 -18.37 15.94
C GLY A 63 5.99 -17.76 16.59
N ARG A 64 5.95 -16.44 16.80
CA ARG A 64 4.79 -15.70 17.34
C ARG A 64 4.26 -14.68 16.34
N ASP A 65 2.98 -14.31 16.47
CA ASP A 65 2.36 -13.11 15.87
C ASP A 65 2.57 -12.92 14.35
N SER A 66 2.65 -14.03 13.59
CA SER A 66 2.94 -14.05 12.14
C SER A 66 4.32 -13.53 11.72
N MET A 67 5.23 -13.32 12.68
CA MET A 67 6.61 -12.87 12.42
C MET A 67 7.43 -14.03 11.82
N LYS A 68 8.07 -13.77 10.68
CA LYS A 68 9.00 -14.71 10.02
C LYS A 68 10.37 -14.64 10.69
N SER A 69 11.25 -15.60 10.34
CA SER A 69 12.62 -15.65 10.87
C SER A 69 13.41 -14.37 10.61
N ASP A 70 13.16 -13.73 9.47
CA ASP A 70 13.94 -12.58 9.00
C ASP A 70 13.45 -11.25 9.60
N ASP A 71 12.26 -11.26 10.22
CA ASP A 71 11.68 -10.13 10.93
C ASP A 71 12.36 -9.91 12.30
N GLN A 72 13.10 -10.92 12.80
CA GLN A 72 13.83 -10.83 14.06
C GLN A 72 15.14 -10.03 13.89
N CYS A 73 15.47 -9.21 14.89
CA CYS A 73 16.69 -8.41 14.89
C CYS A 73 16.77 -7.47 13.66
N ARG A 74 15.62 -6.92 13.23
CA ARG A 74 15.54 -5.99 12.09
C ARG A 74 16.42 -4.76 12.33
N ALA A 75 16.98 -4.17 11.24
CA ALA A 75 17.90 -3.05 11.31
C ALA A 75 19.08 -3.31 12.28
N LEU A 76 19.68 -4.50 12.16
CA LEU A 76 20.77 -5.02 13.00
C LEU A 76 20.39 -5.29 14.46
N GLY A 77 19.16 -4.99 14.91
CA GLY A 77 18.64 -5.39 16.22
C GLY A 77 19.39 -4.81 17.42
N ASN A 78 20.16 -3.75 17.24
CA ASN A 78 20.97 -3.14 18.30
C ASN A 78 20.12 -2.73 19.50
N ALA A 79 20.64 -2.88 20.72
CA ALA A 79 19.91 -2.45 21.90
C ALA A 79 19.66 -0.93 21.87
N ILE A 80 20.69 -0.15 21.52
CA ILE A 80 20.60 1.29 21.29
C ILE A 80 21.20 1.64 19.93
N SER A 81 20.51 2.46 19.14
CA SER A 81 21.00 2.99 17.87
C SER A 81 20.87 4.51 17.85
N VAL A 82 21.98 5.24 17.64
CA VAL A 82 21.99 6.70 17.67
C VAL A 82 22.61 7.30 16.41
N GLY A 83 21.88 8.20 15.76
CA GLY A 83 22.38 9.01 14.64
C GLY A 83 23.03 10.30 15.15
N LEU A 84 24.29 10.54 14.75
CA LEU A 84 25.05 11.72 15.12
C LEU A 84 24.88 12.83 14.06
N VAL A 85 24.60 14.05 14.53
CA VAL A 85 24.50 15.25 13.70
C VAL A 85 25.65 16.20 14.04
N GLY A 86 26.24 16.85 13.04
CA GLY A 86 27.38 17.76 13.23
C GLY A 86 27.10 18.86 14.28
N GLY A 87 28.05 19.07 15.20
CA GLY A 87 27.96 20.07 16.25
C GLY A 87 27.06 19.70 17.44
N GLN A 88 26.58 18.45 17.52
CA GLN A 88 25.73 17.98 18.61
C GLN A 88 26.38 16.85 19.41
N ASP A 89 25.95 16.74 20.67
CA ASP A 89 26.49 15.77 21.61
C ASP A 89 25.43 14.74 22.02
N ILE A 90 25.85 13.48 22.06
CA ILE A 90 25.07 12.37 22.59
C ILE A 90 25.76 11.83 23.84
N THR A 91 24.97 11.60 24.89
CA THR A 91 25.44 10.99 26.13
C THR A 91 24.60 9.76 26.46
N ILE A 92 25.26 8.62 26.63
CA ILE A 92 24.66 7.37 27.08
C ILE A 92 25.34 7.06 28.41
N ARG A 93 24.61 7.14 29.54
CA ARG A 93 25.22 6.96 30.86
C ARG A 93 24.39 6.23 31.91
N HIS A 94 25.05 5.52 32.83
CA HIS A 94 24.38 4.77 33.89
C HIS A 94 23.27 3.84 33.37
N ASN A 95 23.48 3.17 32.24
CA ASN A 95 22.54 2.18 31.72
C ASN A 95 23.08 0.77 31.91
N THR A 96 22.18 -0.20 32.09
CA THR A 96 22.52 -1.63 32.01
C THR A 96 21.91 -2.18 30.73
N ILE A 97 22.76 -2.56 29.78
CA ILE A 97 22.39 -2.85 28.40
C ILE A 97 22.79 -4.29 28.05
N THR A 98 21.85 -5.05 27.53
CA THR A 98 22.09 -6.38 26.96
C THR A 98 21.34 -6.53 25.64
N GLY A 99 21.80 -7.43 24.77
CA GLY A 99 21.09 -7.70 23.52
C GLY A 99 21.74 -8.77 22.66
N GLN A 100 20.94 -9.29 21.73
CA GLN A 100 21.31 -10.30 20.73
C GLN A 100 21.46 -9.71 19.32
N GLY A 101 21.38 -8.38 19.17
CA GLY A 101 21.65 -7.68 17.92
C GLY A 101 23.13 -7.74 17.53
N ASP A 102 23.46 -7.07 16.43
CA ASP A 102 24.85 -6.99 15.97
C ASP A 102 25.74 -6.24 16.97
N CYS A 103 25.22 -5.13 17.54
CA CYS A 103 25.88 -4.35 18.58
C CYS A 103 24.93 -3.93 19.72
N LEU A 104 25.45 -3.74 20.93
CA LEU A 104 24.69 -3.14 22.04
C LEU A 104 24.44 -1.66 21.78
N ILE A 105 25.46 -0.94 21.30
CA ILE A 105 25.35 0.45 20.87
C ILE A 105 25.83 0.55 19.42
N LEU A 106 24.97 1.01 18.53
CA LEU A 106 25.35 1.46 17.19
C LEU A 106 25.29 2.98 17.14
N SER A 107 26.35 3.61 16.62
CA SER A 107 26.33 5.04 16.31
C SER A 107 26.66 5.28 14.85
N GLU A 108 25.91 6.15 14.18
CA GLU A 108 26.06 6.41 12.75
C GLU A 108 26.25 7.91 12.45
N GLY A 109 27.13 8.22 11.50
CA GLY A 109 27.30 9.57 10.97
C GLY A 109 28.05 10.53 11.90
N GLY A 110 27.72 11.81 11.83
CA GLY A 110 28.40 12.87 12.57
C GLY A 110 29.73 13.33 11.96
N SER A 111 30.32 14.36 12.57
CA SER A 111 31.59 14.95 12.14
C SER A 111 32.52 15.17 13.33
N SER A 112 33.73 15.63 13.11
CA SER A 112 34.70 15.97 14.18
C SER A 112 34.21 17.04 15.18
N THR A 113 33.08 17.70 14.90
CA THR A 113 32.45 18.68 15.80
C THR A 113 31.36 18.08 16.69
N SER A 114 30.89 16.87 16.41
CA SER A 114 29.95 16.13 17.27
C SER A 114 30.68 15.19 18.22
N SER A 115 30.03 14.82 19.33
CA SER A 115 30.58 13.84 20.26
C SER A 115 29.59 12.77 20.72
N LEU A 116 30.11 11.58 20.99
CA LEU A 116 29.42 10.49 21.66
C LEU A 116 30.16 10.14 22.96
N ASN A 117 29.46 10.30 24.08
CA ASN A 117 29.98 10.05 25.41
C ASN A 117 29.28 8.81 25.99
N ILE A 118 30.02 7.71 26.11
CA ILE A 118 29.54 6.46 26.71
C ILE A 118 30.17 6.37 28.10
N GLN A 119 29.37 6.57 29.15
CA GLN A 119 29.90 6.78 30.51
C GLN A 119 29.15 5.93 31.54
N ASN A 120 29.85 5.23 32.43
CA ASN A 120 29.23 4.54 33.58
C ASN A 120 28.17 3.48 33.21
N ASN A 121 28.22 2.89 32.02
CA ASN A 121 27.27 1.85 31.59
C ASN A 121 27.81 0.44 31.86
N ALA A 122 26.92 -0.50 32.14
CA ALA A 122 27.20 -1.93 32.12
C ALA A 122 26.69 -2.53 30.79
N LEU A 123 27.59 -3.01 29.95
CA LEU A 123 27.31 -3.54 28.62
C LEU A 123 27.60 -5.04 28.58
N VAL A 124 26.54 -5.85 28.40
CA VAL A 124 26.60 -7.31 28.46
C VAL A 124 26.14 -7.89 27.13
N GLY A 125 27.09 -8.37 26.33
CA GLY A 125 26.77 -8.98 25.04
C GLY A 125 26.11 -10.36 25.20
N GLN A 126 25.36 -10.77 24.18
CA GLN A 126 24.82 -12.12 24.05
C GLN A 126 25.35 -12.76 22.76
N VAL A 127 24.94 -13.98 22.46
CA VAL A 127 25.14 -14.54 21.11
C VAL A 127 24.30 -13.73 20.12
N ASP A 128 24.96 -13.24 19.07
CA ASP A 128 24.32 -12.54 17.96
C ASP A 128 23.31 -13.48 17.29
N TRP A 129 22.05 -13.07 17.29
CA TRP A 129 20.95 -13.87 16.77
C TRP A 129 21.08 -14.11 15.27
N ARG A 130 21.39 -13.08 14.48
CA ARG A 130 21.45 -13.17 13.02
C ARG A 130 22.68 -13.92 12.57
N SER A 131 23.83 -13.66 13.19
CA SER A 131 25.05 -14.38 12.85
C SER A 131 24.93 -15.88 13.17
N ASN A 132 24.27 -16.22 14.29
CA ASN A 132 23.97 -17.61 14.63
C ASN A 132 23.03 -18.29 13.60
N LEU A 133 22.04 -17.57 13.05
CA LEU A 133 21.19 -18.08 11.95
C LEU A 133 21.97 -18.29 10.64
N GLN A 134 23.05 -17.54 10.42
CA GLN A 134 23.92 -17.64 9.24
C GLN A 134 25.01 -18.73 9.37
N GLY A 135 24.97 -19.53 10.44
CA GLY A 135 25.91 -20.64 10.67
C GLY A 135 27.17 -20.25 11.44
N ASN A 136 27.33 -18.98 11.82
CA ASN A 136 28.43 -18.51 12.67
C ASN A 136 28.05 -18.69 14.16
N THR A 137 27.93 -19.94 14.57
CA THR A 137 27.48 -20.27 15.93
C THR A 137 28.45 -19.74 16.98
N GLY A 138 27.94 -18.93 17.90
CA GLY A 138 28.72 -18.39 19.03
C GLY A 138 29.40 -17.04 18.75
N GLU A 139 29.12 -16.38 17.63
CA GLU A 139 29.48 -14.96 17.48
C GLU A 139 28.74 -14.13 18.54
N LEU A 140 29.48 -13.29 19.26
CA LEU A 140 28.94 -12.42 20.30
C LEU A 140 28.47 -11.10 19.69
N THR A 141 27.50 -10.45 20.32
CA THR A 141 27.13 -9.05 20.04
C THR A 141 28.32 -8.13 20.33
N CYS A 142 28.50 -7.12 19.49
CA CYS A 142 29.52 -6.09 19.67
C CYS A 142 29.13 -5.12 20.82
N GLY A 143 30.09 -4.59 21.56
CA GLY A 143 29.85 -3.60 22.61
C GLY A 143 29.45 -2.23 22.06
N HIS A 144 30.24 -1.70 21.13
CA HIS A 144 29.93 -0.48 20.41
C HIS A 144 30.57 -0.49 19.02
N TYR A 145 29.84 -0.02 18.02
CA TYR A 145 30.37 0.20 16.68
C TYR A 145 29.99 1.59 16.16
N ALA A 146 30.97 2.28 15.59
CA ALA A 146 30.79 3.59 14.97
C ALA A 146 30.84 3.43 13.45
N TYR A 147 29.66 3.48 12.82
CA TYR A 147 29.52 3.37 11.37
C TYR A 147 29.63 4.75 10.71
N ASN A 148 30.54 4.87 9.73
CA ASN A 148 30.75 6.09 8.95
C ASN A 148 30.82 7.37 9.80
N SER A 149 31.57 7.33 10.91
CA SER A 149 31.62 8.41 11.89
C SER A 149 33.03 8.97 12.07
N SER A 150 33.12 10.30 12.14
CA SER A 150 34.31 11.02 12.58
C SER A 150 34.07 11.79 13.89
N ALA A 151 32.99 11.45 14.61
CA ALA A 151 32.66 12.08 15.89
C ALA A 151 33.70 11.76 16.97
N LYS A 152 33.84 12.70 17.91
CA LYS A 152 34.68 12.50 19.10
C LYS A 152 34.03 11.48 20.00
N LEU A 153 34.72 10.37 20.23
CA LEU A 153 34.22 9.26 21.04
C LEU A 153 34.96 9.19 22.37
N THR A 154 34.20 9.17 23.47
CA THR A 154 34.77 9.09 24.82
C THR A 154 34.14 7.95 25.60
N TYR A 155 34.99 7.14 26.24
CA TYR A 155 34.60 6.10 27.19
C TYR A 155 35.13 6.44 28.58
N SER A 156 34.29 6.30 29.60
CA SER A 156 34.70 6.50 30.99
C SER A 156 33.86 5.64 31.93
N GLY A 157 34.49 4.85 32.80
CA GLY A 157 33.78 4.16 33.87
C GLY A 157 32.79 3.09 33.42
N ASN A 158 32.90 2.57 32.20
CA ASN A 158 31.99 1.51 31.72
C ASN A 158 32.49 0.12 32.14
N LEU A 159 31.62 -0.87 32.03
CA LEU A 159 31.99 -2.29 32.04
C LEU A 159 31.50 -2.93 30.74
N PHE A 160 32.38 -3.70 30.09
CA PHE A 160 32.04 -4.53 28.92
C PHE A 160 32.29 -6.00 29.25
N TYR A 161 31.29 -6.84 29.00
CA TYR A 161 31.40 -8.29 29.20
C TYR A 161 30.69 -9.07 28.11
N ASN A 162 31.25 -10.22 27.74
CA ASN A 162 30.67 -11.13 26.76
C ASN A 162 30.34 -10.48 25.40
N VAL A 163 31.21 -9.57 24.94
CA VAL A 163 31.13 -8.91 23.63
C VAL A 163 32.19 -9.44 22.66
N LYS A 164 32.09 -9.10 21.35
CA LYS A 164 33.11 -9.45 20.33
C LYS A 164 34.54 -9.17 20.82
N GLN A 165 35.49 -10.07 20.49
CA GLN A 165 36.88 -9.97 20.96
C GLN A 165 37.50 -8.59 20.64
N GLY A 166 38.26 -8.06 21.59
CA GLY A 166 38.96 -6.77 21.45
C GLY A 166 38.10 -5.53 21.73
N GLN A 167 36.80 -5.68 22.03
CA GLN A 167 35.90 -4.55 22.31
C GLN A 167 35.77 -4.25 23.81
N CYS A 168 36.90 -3.91 24.45
CA CYS A 168 36.91 -3.31 25.78
C CYS A 168 37.76 -2.03 25.78
N PRO A 169 37.14 -0.86 25.58
CA PRO A 169 37.86 0.41 25.47
C PRO A 169 38.61 0.78 26.75
N SER A 170 39.75 1.49 26.59
CA SER A 170 40.54 2.01 27.70
C SER A 170 39.66 2.85 28.65
N GLY A 171 39.83 2.65 29.96
CA GLY A 171 38.97 3.27 30.98
C GLY A 171 37.69 2.49 31.29
N SER A 172 37.55 1.28 30.75
CA SER A 172 36.46 0.34 31.07
C SER A 172 36.96 -0.90 31.82
N ILE A 173 36.06 -1.54 32.56
CA ILE A 173 36.28 -2.84 33.21
C ILE A 173 35.86 -3.95 32.24
N CYS A 174 36.66 -5.01 32.13
CA CYS A 174 36.45 -6.12 31.18
C CYS A 174 36.28 -7.45 31.93
N SER A 175 35.25 -7.56 32.77
CA SER A 175 35.02 -8.75 33.60
C SER A 175 33.54 -9.03 33.75
N ASP A 176 33.20 -10.25 34.16
CA ASP A 176 31.81 -10.62 34.46
C ASP A 176 31.17 -9.63 35.45
N PRO A 177 30.05 -8.97 35.10
CA PRO A 177 29.40 -7.98 35.94
C PRO A 177 28.74 -8.57 37.18
N ARG A 178 28.60 -9.90 37.29
CA ARG A 178 27.92 -10.57 38.41
C ARG A 178 26.55 -9.97 38.68
N LEU A 179 25.74 -9.90 37.63
CA LEU A 179 24.34 -9.50 37.74
C LEU A 179 23.51 -10.62 38.34
N ALA A 180 22.37 -10.29 38.92
CA ALA A 180 21.41 -11.26 39.45
C ALA A 180 21.01 -12.30 38.39
N SER A 181 20.91 -11.87 37.12
CA SER A 181 20.80 -12.79 35.97
C SER A 181 21.25 -12.10 34.68
N SER A 182 22.19 -12.73 33.97
CA SER A 182 22.63 -12.28 32.63
C SER A 182 21.95 -13.04 31.48
N ALA A 183 21.02 -13.95 31.77
CA ALA A 183 20.31 -14.69 30.72
C ALA A 183 19.26 -13.79 30.07
N ILE A 184 19.23 -13.73 28.73
CA ILE A 184 18.37 -12.77 27.99
C ILE A 184 16.87 -12.89 28.32
N ALA A 185 16.36 -14.10 28.59
CA ALA A 185 14.95 -14.35 28.88
C ALA A 185 14.53 -13.99 30.31
N SER A 186 15.50 -13.87 31.23
CA SER A 186 15.29 -13.58 32.65
C SER A 186 16.29 -12.53 33.12
N PHE A 187 16.62 -11.57 32.25
CA PHE A 187 17.69 -10.61 32.51
C PHE A 187 17.32 -9.74 33.71
N ASP A 188 18.22 -9.66 34.68
CA ASP A 188 18.07 -8.85 35.87
C ASP A 188 19.33 -8.01 36.04
N ALA A 189 19.17 -6.70 35.90
CA ALA A 189 20.24 -5.72 35.90
C ALA A 189 20.85 -5.47 37.28
N THR A 190 20.34 -6.09 38.34
CA THR A 190 20.79 -5.85 39.72
C THR A 190 22.18 -6.43 39.96
N PRO A 191 23.19 -5.62 40.34
CA PRO A 191 24.51 -6.14 40.71
C PRO A 191 24.43 -7.00 41.98
N GLN A 192 25.12 -8.13 42.00
CA GLN A 192 25.27 -8.95 43.21
C GLN A 192 26.40 -8.44 44.10
N SER A 193 26.42 -8.90 45.36
CA SER A 193 27.53 -8.62 46.28
C SER A 193 28.88 -9.07 45.69
N GLY A 194 29.88 -8.18 45.75
CA GLY A 194 31.20 -8.42 45.15
C GLY A 194 31.22 -8.32 43.62
N SER A 195 30.18 -7.72 43.01
CA SER A 195 30.20 -7.32 41.61
C SER A 195 31.27 -6.26 41.35
N PRO A 196 31.96 -6.30 40.19
CA PRO A 196 32.87 -5.25 39.76
C PRO A 196 32.17 -3.95 39.33
N LEU A 197 30.82 -3.91 39.35
CA LEU A 197 30.05 -2.69 39.10
C LEU A 197 29.98 -1.78 40.33
N VAL A 198 30.10 -2.35 41.53
CA VAL A 198 29.80 -1.67 42.79
C VAL A 198 30.91 -0.70 43.20
N ASP A 199 30.54 0.56 43.48
CA ASP A 199 31.44 1.66 43.86
C ASP A 199 32.59 1.88 42.86
N LYS A 200 32.32 1.76 41.55
CA LYS A 200 33.34 1.91 40.49
C LYS A 200 33.08 3.01 39.48
N ALA A 201 31.88 3.59 39.44
CA ALA A 201 31.58 4.66 38.51
C ALA A 201 32.16 6.00 38.99
N PRO A 202 32.86 6.76 38.12
CA PRO A 202 33.14 8.17 38.34
C PRO A 202 31.90 8.95 38.79
N TYR A 203 32.04 9.77 39.83
CA TYR A 203 30.95 10.57 40.37
C TYR A 203 30.50 11.65 39.37
N LEU A 204 29.19 11.67 39.08
CA LEU A 204 28.55 12.65 38.21
C LEU A 204 27.47 13.40 38.99
N ALA A 205 27.76 14.63 39.41
CA ALA A 205 26.81 15.45 40.19
C ALA A 205 25.46 15.70 39.49
N ALA A 206 25.41 15.53 38.17
CA ALA A 206 24.19 15.66 37.37
C ALA A 206 23.26 14.42 37.43
N VAL A 207 23.66 13.33 38.12
CA VAL A 207 22.92 12.07 38.21
C VAL A 207 22.70 11.75 39.69
N ALA A 208 21.57 12.22 40.22
CA ALA A 208 21.28 12.13 41.66
C ALA A 208 20.64 10.80 42.07
N ASP A 209 19.97 10.10 41.15
CA ASP A 209 19.17 8.91 41.44
C ASP A 209 19.48 7.75 40.47
N ASP A 210 19.10 6.53 40.82
CA ASP A 210 19.21 5.32 39.99
C ASP A 210 17.91 4.99 39.21
N PHE A 211 17.88 3.82 38.57
CA PHE A 211 16.72 3.31 37.83
C PHE A 211 15.45 3.22 38.70
N TYR A 212 15.59 2.91 39.98
CA TYR A 212 14.49 2.81 40.95
C TYR A 212 14.22 4.13 41.69
N GLY A 213 14.95 5.19 41.38
CA GLY A 213 14.85 6.48 42.07
C GLY A 213 15.57 6.51 43.42
N ASN A 214 16.44 5.55 43.72
CA ASN A 214 17.29 5.59 44.91
C ASN A 214 18.45 6.56 44.70
N ALA A 215 18.85 7.26 45.76
CA ALA A 215 19.95 8.21 45.70
C ALA A 215 21.28 7.55 45.29
N ARG A 216 22.05 8.28 44.50
CA ARG A 216 23.43 7.97 44.11
C ARG A 216 24.41 9.06 44.60
N PRO A 217 25.58 8.69 45.12
CA PRO A 217 25.98 7.33 45.49
C PRO A 217 25.33 6.90 46.81
N SER A 218 25.11 5.60 47.00
CA SER A 218 24.74 5.01 48.29
C SER A 218 25.96 4.50 49.07
N GLY A 219 27.08 4.27 48.37
CA GLY A 219 28.34 3.79 48.92
C GLY A 219 29.51 4.78 48.82
N GLY A 220 30.72 4.24 48.62
CA GLY A 220 31.95 5.01 48.47
C GLY A 220 32.08 5.71 47.12
N ALA A 221 31.39 5.23 46.10
CA ALA A 221 31.21 5.85 44.78
C ALA A 221 29.88 5.39 44.17
N ALA A 222 29.53 5.88 42.98
CA ALA A 222 28.35 5.36 42.29
C ALA A 222 28.65 3.99 41.66
N ASP A 223 27.59 3.23 41.39
CA ASP A 223 27.69 1.97 40.69
C ASP A 223 27.66 2.16 39.17
N ILE A 224 28.41 1.31 38.46
CA ILE A 224 28.35 1.20 37.01
C ILE A 224 27.02 0.52 36.62
N GLY A 225 26.28 1.11 35.69
CA GLY A 225 24.98 0.62 35.25
C GLY A 225 23.78 1.32 35.88
N ALA A 226 22.59 0.80 35.62
CA ALA A 226 21.31 1.44 35.91
C ALA A 226 20.89 1.43 37.39
N ILE A 227 21.37 0.47 38.17
CA ILE A 227 20.97 0.26 39.57
C ILE A 227 22.12 0.59 40.53
N GLU A 228 21.80 1.23 41.65
CA GLU A 228 22.73 1.50 42.74
C GLU A 228 22.47 0.53 43.90
N LEU A 229 23.43 -0.35 44.19
CA LEU A 229 23.37 -1.30 45.28
C LEU A 229 23.63 -0.57 46.62
N GLN A 230 22.67 -0.65 47.52
CA GLN A 230 22.73 0.08 48.80
C GLN A 230 23.75 -0.55 49.78
N ALA A 231 24.46 0.29 50.56
CA ALA A 231 25.45 -0.17 51.53
C ALA A 231 24.80 -1.02 52.65
N GLY A 232 25.09 -2.34 52.68
CA GLY A 232 24.58 -3.26 53.71
C GLY A 232 24.19 -4.66 53.24
N GLY A 233 24.27 -4.98 51.94
CA GLY A 233 24.08 -6.35 51.43
C GLY A 233 22.71 -6.96 51.70
N GLY A 234 21.69 -6.15 51.98
CA GLY A 234 20.32 -6.62 51.89
C GLY A 234 20.03 -6.90 50.42
N ASN A 235 19.50 -8.08 50.11
CA ASN A 235 18.71 -8.25 48.89
C ASN A 235 17.81 -7.01 48.77
N PRO A 236 17.55 -6.50 47.54
CA PRO A 236 16.44 -5.59 47.37
C PRO A 236 15.25 -6.20 48.12
N PRO A 237 14.41 -5.39 48.81
CA PRO A 237 13.18 -5.91 49.38
C PRO A 237 12.57 -6.81 48.30
N PRO A 238 12.14 -8.06 48.60
CA PRO A 238 11.34 -8.79 47.62
C PRO A 238 10.32 -7.79 47.13
N ASP A 239 10.30 -7.56 45.80
CA ASP A 239 9.52 -6.53 45.12
C ASP A 239 8.39 -6.11 46.05
N PRO A 240 8.41 -4.91 46.67
CA PRO A 240 7.49 -4.60 47.75
C PRO A 240 6.12 -5.02 47.26
N ALA A 241 5.56 -6.10 47.86
CA ALA A 241 4.53 -6.92 47.22
C ALA A 241 3.58 -5.96 46.54
N PRO A 242 3.47 -5.99 45.19
CA PRO A 242 3.33 -4.77 44.40
C PRO A 242 2.34 -3.86 45.11
N THR A 243 2.79 -2.69 45.55
CA THR A 243 1.93 -1.90 46.43
C THR A 243 0.72 -1.53 45.60
N CYS A 244 -0.45 -1.92 46.08
CA CYS A 244 -1.69 -1.69 45.34
C CYS A 244 -1.85 -0.19 45.10
N SER A 245 -1.48 0.23 43.90
CA SER A 245 -1.70 1.58 43.40
C SER A 245 -3.06 1.60 42.75
N ARG A 246 -3.96 2.37 43.37
CA ARG A 246 -5.34 2.53 42.93
C ARG A 246 -5.41 3.72 41.97
N ASN A 247 -5.80 3.49 40.73
CA ASN A 247 -5.81 4.50 39.68
C ASN A 247 -7.23 4.81 39.22
N ALA A 248 -7.47 6.06 38.81
CA ALA A 248 -8.75 6.44 38.23
C ALA A 248 -9.08 5.53 37.03
N PRO A 249 -10.28 4.93 36.97
CA PRO A 249 -10.67 4.05 35.89
C PRO A 249 -10.87 4.85 34.61
N THR A 250 -10.80 4.18 33.46
CA THR A 250 -11.11 4.79 32.16
C THR A 250 -12.53 4.43 31.76
N LEU A 251 -13.27 5.42 31.25
CA LEU A 251 -14.55 5.19 30.55
C LEU A 251 -14.36 5.39 29.05
N GLN A 252 -14.80 4.40 28.28
CA GLN A 252 -14.89 4.51 26.83
C GLN A 252 -16.33 4.23 26.40
N LEU A 253 -16.90 5.13 25.60
CA LEU A 253 -18.23 4.95 25.02
C LEU A 253 -18.09 4.17 23.71
N THR A 254 -18.86 3.09 23.56
CA THR A 254 -18.96 2.38 22.27
C THR A 254 -19.65 3.27 21.24
N ASP A 255 -20.71 3.97 21.64
CA ASP A 255 -21.41 4.97 20.84
C ASP A 255 -21.58 6.26 21.66
N ALA A 256 -20.79 7.29 21.34
CA ALA A 256 -20.84 8.56 22.07
C ALA A 256 -22.08 9.40 21.74
N SER A 257 -22.77 9.11 20.64
CA SER A 257 -23.99 9.80 20.21
C SER A 257 -24.92 8.85 19.48
N GLN A 258 -26.21 8.86 19.82
CA GLN A 258 -27.25 8.08 19.13
C GLN A 258 -28.49 8.93 18.92
N SER A 259 -29.19 8.69 17.81
CA SER A 259 -30.34 9.49 17.39
C SER A 259 -31.63 8.68 17.32
N ALA A 260 -32.74 9.23 17.83
CA ALA A 260 -34.07 8.62 17.70
C ALA A 260 -35.20 9.66 17.82
N LEU A 261 -36.42 9.24 17.48
CA LEU A 261 -37.63 10.03 17.72
C LEU A 261 -37.91 10.18 19.23
N ALA A 262 -38.59 11.27 19.59
CA ALA A 262 -39.07 11.51 20.94
C ALA A 262 -39.91 10.33 21.46
N GLY A 263 -39.65 9.88 22.69
CA GLY A 263 -40.28 8.70 23.30
C GLY A 263 -39.52 7.39 23.12
N THR A 264 -38.43 7.35 22.35
CA THR A 264 -37.69 6.11 22.05
C THR A 264 -36.64 5.78 23.11
N SER A 265 -36.45 4.50 23.42
CA SER A 265 -35.36 4.01 24.28
C SER A 265 -34.09 3.72 23.46
N LEU A 266 -32.96 4.32 23.84
CA LEU A 266 -31.64 4.07 23.27
C LEU A 266 -30.70 3.46 24.32
N ASN A 267 -29.80 2.57 23.88
CA ASN A 267 -28.89 1.84 24.75
C ASN A 267 -27.45 2.33 24.55
N TYR A 268 -26.86 2.91 25.59
CA TYR A 268 -25.48 3.36 25.60
C TYR A 268 -24.62 2.33 26.33
N VAL A 269 -23.53 1.90 25.73
CA VAL A 269 -22.56 0.98 26.34
C VAL A 269 -21.32 1.77 26.77
N VAL A 270 -21.01 1.67 28.06
CA VAL A 270 -19.82 2.25 28.67
C VAL A 270 -18.87 1.13 29.05
N ARG A 271 -17.70 1.11 28.43
CA ARG A 271 -16.60 0.26 28.86
C ARG A 271 -15.89 0.89 30.04
N VAL A 272 -15.92 0.22 31.18
CA VAL A 272 -15.22 0.61 32.40
C VAL A 272 -13.95 -0.22 32.51
N SER A 273 -12.79 0.42 32.47
CA SER A 273 -11.50 -0.24 32.61
C SER A 273 -10.91 0.02 33.99
N ASN A 274 -10.48 -1.04 34.68
CA ASN A 274 -9.79 -0.92 35.95
C ASN A 274 -8.30 -0.67 35.69
N ASN A 275 -7.84 0.56 35.94
CA ASN A 275 -6.45 0.95 35.75
C ASN A 275 -5.58 0.71 36.99
N ASP A 276 -6.14 0.12 38.05
CA ASP A 276 -5.37 -0.28 39.22
C ASP A 276 -4.16 -1.13 38.80
N SER A 277 -3.07 -1.02 39.57
CA SER A 277 -1.93 -1.94 39.41
C SER A 277 -2.37 -3.39 39.61
N SER A 278 -1.68 -4.33 38.95
CA SER A 278 -1.96 -5.79 39.02
C SER A 278 -1.93 -6.37 40.44
N ALA A 279 -1.34 -5.63 41.38
CA ALA A 279 -1.26 -5.92 42.78
C ALA A 279 -2.55 -5.73 43.59
N CYS A 280 -3.50 -5.00 43.04
CA CYS A 280 -4.74 -4.68 43.72
C CYS A 280 -5.75 -5.83 43.65
N ALA A 281 -6.56 -5.98 44.69
CA ALA A 281 -7.79 -6.79 44.56
C ALA A 281 -8.78 -6.09 43.60
N SER A 282 -9.66 -6.86 42.94
CA SER A 282 -10.70 -6.31 42.06
C SER A 282 -11.46 -5.15 42.70
N THR A 283 -11.71 -4.11 41.92
CA THR A 283 -12.49 -2.94 42.37
C THR A 283 -13.93 -3.08 41.90
N THR A 284 -14.88 -2.77 42.78
CA THR A 284 -16.30 -2.73 42.41
C THR A 284 -16.65 -1.32 41.98
N PHE A 285 -16.96 -1.18 40.69
CA PHE A 285 -17.39 0.06 40.07
C PHE A 285 -18.91 0.10 39.98
N THR A 286 -19.48 1.25 40.32
CA THR A 286 -20.91 1.53 40.25
C THR A 286 -21.16 2.61 39.22
N LEU A 287 -21.85 2.26 38.14
CA LEU A 287 -22.28 3.18 37.10
C LEU A 287 -23.49 3.98 37.58
N ALA A 288 -23.36 5.29 37.51
CA ALA A 288 -24.40 6.28 37.72
C ALA A 288 -24.67 7.01 36.41
N ARG A 289 -25.87 7.58 36.31
CA ARG A 289 -26.34 8.30 35.13
C ARG A 289 -27.16 9.50 35.53
N SER A 290 -27.11 10.54 34.71
CA SER A 290 -27.98 11.71 34.76
C SER A 290 -28.59 11.92 33.39
N VAL A 291 -29.92 12.04 33.34
CA VAL A 291 -30.69 12.26 32.10
C VAL A 291 -31.49 13.55 32.23
N PRO A 292 -31.89 14.18 31.10
CA PRO A 292 -32.73 15.37 31.12
C PRO A 292 -34.02 15.20 31.94
N GLY A 293 -34.54 16.30 32.49
CA GLY A 293 -35.76 16.28 33.31
C GLY A 293 -36.95 15.66 32.56
N GLY A 294 -37.64 14.72 33.22
CA GLY A 294 -38.80 14.01 32.67
C GLY A 294 -38.46 12.77 31.82
N TRP A 295 -37.20 12.55 31.48
CA TRP A 295 -36.76 11.35 30.77
C TRP A 295 -36.57 10.18 31.74
N SER A 296 -36.65 8.95 31.24
CA SER A 296 -36.42 7.74 32.06
C SER A 296 -35.10 7.06 31.70
N SER A 297 -34.49 6.37 32.67
CA SER A 297 -33.28 5.58 32.44
C SER A 297 -33.29 4.28 33.23
N ASN A 298 -32.72 3.23 32.66
CA ASN A 298 -32.59 1.91 33.28
C ASN A 298 -31.13 1.42 33.20
N LEU A 299 -30.65 0.83 34.29
CA LEU A 299 -29.34 0.20 34.40
C LEU A 299 -29.57 -1.28 34.72
N ALA A 300 -29.34 -2.16 33.75
CA ALA A 300 -29.56 -3.61 33.94
C ALA A 300 -28.55 -4.23 34.92
N SER A 301 -27.32 -3.73 34.97
CA SER A 301 -26.26 -4.18 35.88
C SER A 301 -25.43 -2.97 36.30
N PRO A 302 -25.86 -2.21 37.31
CA PRO A 302 -25.24 -0.93 37.68
C PRO A 302 -23.91 -1.11 38.41
N THR A 303 -23.53 -2.32 38.80
CA THR A 303 -22.27 -2.61 39.49
C THR A 303 -21.51 -3.74 38.81
N ALA A 304 -20.18 -3.62 38.77
CA ALA A 304 -19.29 -4.65 38.26
C ALA A 304 -18.00 -4.72 39.09
N SER A 305 -17.60 -5.94 39.48
CA SER A 305 -16.28 -6.18 40.07
C SER A 305 -15.29 -6.49 38.96
N ILE A 306 -14.27 -5.64 38.81
CA ILE A 306 -13.33 -5.68 37.68
C ILE A 306 -11.92 -5.86 38.24
N ALA A 307 -11.22 -6.91 37.81
CA ALA A 307 -9.82 -7.13 38.17
C ALA A 307 -8.90 -6.05 37.56
N PRO A 308 -7.76 -5.73 38.19
CA PRO A 308 -6.79 -4.80 37.61
C PRO A 308 -6.41 -5.14 36.15
N GLY A 309 -6.32 -4.12 35.29
CA GLY A 309 -6.00 -4.28 33.87
C GLY A 309 -7.12 -4.89 33.02
N GLN A 310 -8.27 -5.23 33.61
CA GLN A 310 -9.44 -5.76 32.88
C GLN A 310 -10.51 -4.68 32.69
N TYR A 311 -11.48 -4.97 31.83
CA TYR A 311 -12.63 -4.11 31.60
C TYR A 311 -13.96 -4.88 31.64
N ARG A 312 -15.05 -4.13 31.82
CA ARG A 312 -16.42 -4.60 31.65
C ARG A 312 -17.26 -3.56 30.93
N ASP A 313 -18.11 -4.03 30.04
CA ASP A 313 -19.08 -3.19 29.33
C ASP A 313 -20.36 -3.13 30.16
N MET A 314 -20.84 -1.93 30.43
CA MET A 314 -22.02 -1.65 31.25
C MET A 314 -23.01 -0.83 30.42
N ALA A 315 -24.26 -1.27 30.36
CA ALA A 315 -25.28 -0.65 29.52
C ALA A 315 -26.22 0.26 30.32
N VAL A 316 -26.53 1.42 29.73
CA VAL A 316 -27.55 2.37 30.19
C VAL A 316 -28.59 2.51 29.10
N GLN A 317 -29.83 2.15 29.41
CA GLN A 317 -30.95 2.48 28.55
C GLN A 317 -31.52 3.84 28.95
N VAL A 318 -31.71 4.74 27.99
CA VAL A 318 -32.31 6.06 28.19
C VAL A 318 -33.48 6.25 27.24
N THR A 319 -34.63 6.66 27.78
CA THR A 319 -35.86 6.92 27.02
C THR A 319 -36.23 8.39 27.15
N SER A 320 -36.31 9.08 26.02
CA SER A 320 -36.78 10.47 25.97
C SER A 320 -38.28 10.59 26.27
N THR A 321 -38.76 11.76 26.67
CA THR A 321 -40.21 12.00 26.71
C THR A 321 -40.78 11.99 25.29
N SER A 322 -42.03 11.57 25.13
CA SER A 322 -42.74 11.63 23.85
C SER A 322 -42.94 13.06 23.33
N SER A 323 -42.79 14.07 24.20
CA SER A 323 -42.88 15.50 23.88
C SER A 323 -41.52 16.21 23.76
N ALA A 324 -40.40 15.49 23.81
CA ALA A 324 -39.08 16.10 23.69
C ALA A 324 -38.92 16.83 22.34
N SER A 325 -38.44 18.07 22.37
CA SER A 325 -38.17 18.84 21.14
C SER A 325 -36.97 18.27 20.39
N ALA A 326 -36.91 18.50 19.07
CA ALA A 326 -35.75 18.12 18.28
C ALA A 326 -34.48 18.85 18.79
N GLY A 327 -33.38 18.11 18.92
CA GLY A 327 -32.12 18.65 19.42
C GLY A 327 -31.25 17.59 20.08
N THR A 328 -30.04 18.01 20.49
CA THR A 328 -29.07 17.15 21.16
C THR A 328 -29.17 17.33 22.67
N TYR A 329 -29.34 16.22 23.39
CA TYR A 329 -29.45 16.19 24.84
C TYR A 329 -28.31 15.39 25.44
N SER A 330 -27.66 15.94 26.45
CA SER A 330 -26.54 15.28 27.14
C SER A 330 -27.03 14.27 28.18
N ILE A 331 -26.45 13.08 28.14
CA ILE A 331 -26.59 12.03 29.15
C ILE A 331 -25.27 11.98 29.92
N GLY A 332 -25.30 12.38 31.18
CA GLY A 332 -24.13 12.27 32.05
C GLY A 332 -23.96 10.83 32.50
N LEU A 333 -22.78 10.26 32.32
CA LEU A 333 -22.43 8.90 32.72
C LEU A 333 -21.22 8.99 33.65
N GLY A 334 -21.36 8.52 34.87
CA GLY A 334 -20.31 8.60 35.87
C GLY A 334 -20.11 7.27 36.56
N VAL A 335 -18.88 6.92 36.88
CA VAL A 335 -18.59 5.71 37.67
C VAL A 335 -17.97 6.12 38.99
N GLY A 336 -18.50 5.57 40.09
CA GLY A 336 -17.88 5.64 41.41
C GLY A 336 -17.39 4.27 41.85
N SER A 337 -16.27 4.19 42.55
CA SER A 337 -15.79 2.95 43.16
C SER A 337 -16.19 2.83 44.64
N ASN A 338 -16.26 1.59 45.15
CA ASN A 338 -16.47 1.29 46.56
C ASN A 338 -15.29 1.66 47.49
N ILE A 339 -14.22 2.24 46.93
CA ILE A 339 -12.96 2.54 47.63
C ILE A 339 -12.65 4.06 47.64
N ALA A 340 -13.67 4.88 47.36
CA ALA A 340 -13.74 6.34 47.59
C ALA A 340 -12.82 7.29 46.81
N VAL A 341 -11.95 6.83 45.89
CA VAL A 341 -10.97 7.71 45.19
C VAL A 341 -11.16 7.78 43.66
N HIS A 342 -12.19 7.16 43.11
CA HIS A 342 -12.33 7.06 41.65
C HIS A 342 -13.72 7.46 41.19
N THR A 343 -13.90 8.75 40.94
CA THR A 343 -15.01 9.27 40.16
C THR A 343 -14.49 9.76 38.81
N VAL A 344 -15.00 9.15 37.74
CA VAL A 344 -14.78 9.61 36.38
C VAL A 344 -16.13 9.73 35.72
N SER A 345 -16.32 10.77 34.91
CA SER A 345 -17.53 10.97 34.15
C SER A 345 -17.23 11.25 32.69
N THR A 346 -18.17 10.88 31.86
CA THR A 346 -18.22 11.20 30.44
C THR A 346 -19.65 11.60 30.07
N VAL A 347 -19.82 12.14 28.88
CA VAL A 347 -21.12 12.56 28.36
C VAL A 347 -21.38 11.81 27.07
N ALA A 348 -22.52 11.12 27.02
CA ALA A 348 -23.09 10.63 25.78
C ALA A 348 -24.17 11.61 25.30
N HIS A 349 -24.49 11.57 24.01
CA HIS A 349 -25.49 12.44 23.41
C HIS A 349 -26.68 11.64 22.87
N TYR A 350 -27.88 12.00 23.34
CA TYR A 350 -29.14 11.58 22.74
C TYR A 350 -29.62 12.66 21.81
N VAL A 351 -29.66 12.39 20.51
CA VAL A 351 -30.19 13.30 19.51
C VAL A 351 -31.66 12.97 19.29
N VAL A 352 -32.55 13.82 19.79
CA VAL A 352 -33.96 13.76 19.41
C VAL A 352 -34.07 14.30 18.00
N THR A 353 -34.31 13.42 17.04
CA THR A 353 -34.53 13.84 15.66
C THR A 353 -35.90 14.48 15.56
N ALA A 354 -36.02 15.53 14.75
CA ALA A 354 -37.33 16.06 14.38
C ALA A 354 -38.20 14.91 13.84
N PRO A 355 -39.51 14.90 14.11
CA PRO A 355 -40.41 13.98 13.42
C PRO A 355 -40.13 14.12 11.94
N THR A 356 -39.74 13.01 11.29
CA THR A 356 -39.68 13.00 9.84
C THR A 356 -41.04 13.49 9.33
N PRO A 357 -41.08 14.31 8.26
CA PRO A 357 -42.35 14.57 7.58
C PRO A 357 -43.06 13.23 7.34
N PRO A 358 -44.40 13.22 7.30
CA PRO A 358 -45.19 11.98 7.22
C PRO A 358 -44.58 11.04 6.18
N PRO A 359 -44.60 9.72 6.41
CA PRO A 359 -43.83 8.75 5.64
C PRO A 359 -43.95 9.11 4.17
N ALA A 360 -42.81 9.34 3.52
CA ALA A 360 -42.78 9.74 2.13
C ALA A 360 -43.72 8.80 1.39
N SER A 361 -44.82 9.35 0.87
CA SER A 361 -45.70 8.60 -0.01
C SER A 361 -44.80 7.99 -1.07
N CYS A 362 -45.05 6.72 -1.43
CA CYS A 362 -44.29 6.05 -2.48
C CYS A 362 -44.14 7.01 -3.67
N ALA A 363 -42.91 7.48 -3.87
CA ALA A 363 -42.57 8.45 -4.90
C ALA A 363 -41.96 7.65 -6.02
N ARG A 364 -42.77 7.42 -7.05
CA ARG A 364 -42.33 6.67 -8.22
C ARG A 364 -41.46 7.55 -9.09
N SER A 365 -40.47 6.93 -9.71
CA SER A 365 -39.53 7.60 -10.61
C SER A 365 -39.49 6.88 -11.95
N ASN A 366 -39.11 7.62 -12.99
CA ASN A 366 -38.72 6.99 -14.24
C ASN A 366 -37.56 6.03 -13.95
N PRO A 367 -37.59 4.78 -14.45
CA PRO A 367 -36.49 3.85 -14.23
C PRO A 367 -35.23 4.38 -14.92
N GLN A 368 -34.05 4.09 -14.38
CA GLN A 368 -32.82 4.28 -15.14
C GLN A 368 -32.68 3.13 -16.12
N LEU A 369 -32.43 3.47 -17.39
CA LEU A 369 -32.30 2.51 -18.46
C LEU A 369 -30.98 2.74 -19.19
N THR A 370 -30.19 1.68 -19.32
CA THR A 370 -29.03 1.64 -20.21
C THR A 370 -29.28 0.59 -21.29
N LEU A 371 -28.77 0.88 -22.48
CA LEU A 371 -28.81 0.01 -23.65
C LEU A 371 -27.40 0.01 -24.22
N SER A 372 -26.74 -1.14 -24.25
CA SER A 372 -25.39 -1.31 -24.77
C SER A 372 -25.31 -2.54 -25.67
N GLY A 373 -24.34 -2.56 -26.57
CA GLY A 373 -24.13 -3.64 -27.52
C GLY A 373 -23.25 -3.17 -28.69
N PRO A 374 -23.11 -3.98 -29.74
CA PRO A 374 -22.25 -3.63 -30.87
C PRO A 374 -22.72 -2.34 -31.54
N GLY A 375 -21.78 -1.42 -31.79
CA GLY A 375 -22.03 -0.16 -32.48
C GLY A 375 -22.14 -0.31 -34.00
N THR A 376 -21.58 -1.40 -34.55
CA THR A 376 -21.59 -1.72 -35.97
C THR A 376 -22.10 -3.15 -36.17
N VAL A 377 -22.96 -3.35 -37.17
CA VAL A 377 -23.60 -4.65 -37.48
C VAL A 377 -23.65 -4.88 -38.99
N LYS A 378 -23.78 -6.14 -39.40
CA LYS A 378 -23.83 -6.53 -40.81
C LYS A 378 -25.21 -7.06 -41.21
N PRO A 379 -25.64 -6.86 -42.48
CA PRO A 379 -26.81 -7.54 -43.02
C PRO A 379 -26.73 -9.06 -42.84
N GLY A 380 -27.83 -9.70 -42.44
CA GLY A 380 -27.90 -11.14 -42.18
C GLY A 380 -27.46 -11.60 -40.78
N ASP A 381 -26.73 -10.78 -40.02
CA ASP A 381 -26.20 -11.17 -38.72
C ASP A 381 -27.22 -11.08 -37.58
N THR A 382 -27.06 -11.98 -36.60
CA THR A 382 -27.73 -11.93 -35.30
C THR A 382 -26.81 -11.34 -34.24
N ASN A 383 -27.24 -10.24 -33.62
CA ASN A 383 -26.47 -9.47 -32.64
C ASN A 383 -27.19 -9.39 -31.29
N THR A 384 -26.44 -9.33 -30.19
CA THR A 384 -26.98 -9.24 -28.83
C THR A 384 -26.66 -7.91 -28.17
N TYR A 385 -27.67 -7.33 -27.51
CA TYR A 385 -27.62 -6.06 -26.78
C TYR A 385 -28.05 -6.31 -25.33
N GLN A 386 -27.51 -5.53 -24.40
CA GLN A 386 -27.86 -5.57 -22.98
C GLN A 386 -28.73 -4.37 -22.62
N VAL A 387 -29.89 -4.65 -22.04
CA VAL A 387 -30.84 -3.65 -21.53
C VAL A 387 -30.83 -3.73 -20.01
N SER A 388 -30.14 -2.81 -19.33
CA SER A 388 -30.11 -2.78 -17.86
C SER A 388 -31.08 -1.73 -17.33
N ILE A 389 -31.94 -2.19 -16.42
CA ILE A 389 -33.01 -1.41 -15.79
C ILE A 389 -32.72 -1.32 -14.31
N LYS A 390 -32.74 -0.09 -13.77
CA LYS A 390 -32.68 0.16 -12.32
C LYS A 390 -33.95 0.87 -11.86
N ASN A 391 -34.54 0.34 -10.79
CA ASN A 391 -35.69 0.94 -10.14
C ASN A 391 -35.24 2.11 -9.27
N LEU A 392 -35.67 3.32 -9.63
CA LEU A 392 -35.38 4.56 -8.91
C LEU A 392 -36.56 5.05 -8.04
N ASP A 393 -37.58 4.23 -7.87
CA ASP A 393 -38.65 4.50 -6.90
C ASP A 393 -38.05 4.73 -5.51
N SER A 394 -38.66 5.58 -4.69
CA SER A 394 -38.19 5.79 -3.32
C SER A 394 -38.25 4.49 -2.51
N SER A 395 -37.42 4.38 -1.48
CA SER A 395 -37.37 3.20 -0.60
C SER A 395 -38.70 2.90 0.12
N ALA A 396 -39.64 3.85 0.11
CA ALA A 396 -41.00 3.69 0.62
C ALA A 396 -41.94 2.94 -0.36
N CYS A 397 -41.53 2.71 -1.61
CA CYS A 397 -42.29 1.93 -2.58
C CYS A 397 -42.05 0.42 -2.43
N SER A 398 -43.11 -0.38 -2.55
CA SER A 398 -42.98 -1.83 -2.79
C SER A 398 -42.34 -2.08 -4.17
N SER A 399 -41.86 -3.30 -4.41
CA SER A 399 -41.27 -3.67 -5.71
C SER A 399 -42.18 -3.29 -6.90
N SER A 400 -41.58 -2.63 -7.88
CA SER A 400 -42.22 -2.24 -9.13
C SER A 400 -41.91 -3.27 -10.21
N THR A 401 -42.88 -3.46 -11.11
CA THR A 401 -42.70 -4.31 -12.29
C THR A 401 -42.55 -3.41 -13.51
N PHE A 402 -41.53 -3.67 -14.33
CA PHE A 402 -41.24 -2.92 -15.55
C PHE A 402 -41.45 -3.80 -16.77
N ASP A 403 -42.31 -3.32 -17.68
CA ASP A 403 -42.51 -3.86 -19.02
C ASP A 403 -41.45 -3.31 -19.96
N ILE A 404 -40.79 -4.20 -20.68
CA ILE A 404 -39.71 -3.87 -21.62
C ILE A 404 -40.26 -4.00 -23.03
N ALA A 405 -40.23 -2.89 -23.75
CA ALA A 405 -40.53 -2.83 -25.17
C ALA A 405 -39.27 -2.42 -25.93
N THR A 406 -39.11 -2.96 -27.13
CA THR A 406 -37.96 -2.68 -28.00
C THR A 406 -38.44 -2.24 -29.37
N GLU A 407 -37.77 -1.23 -29.91
CA GLU A 407 -38.05 -0.62 -31.20
C GLU A 407 -36.82 -0.88 -32.09
N VAL A 408 -36.96 -1.84 -33.01
CA VAL A 408 -35.95 -2.16 -34.04
C VAL A 408 -36.36 -1.58 -35.39
N PRO A 409 -35.41 -1.32 -36.30
CA PRO A 409 -35.70 -0.92 -37.67
C PRO A 409 -36.66 -1.89 -38.39
N SER A 410 -37.44 -1.35 -39.33
CA SER A 410 -38.40 -2.14 -40.10
C SER A 410 -37.70 -3.28 -40.85
N GLY A 411 -38.28 -4.48 -40.76
CA GLY A 411 -37.74 -5.70 -41.38
C GLY A 411 -36.72 -6.45 -40.54
N TRP A 412 -36.27 -5.90 -39.40
CA TRP A 412 -35.37 -6.60 -38.48
C TRP A 412 -36.20 -7.46 -37.51
N SER A 413 -35.69 -8.64 -37.17
CA SER A 413 -36.33 -9.50 -36.17
C SER A 413 -35.70 -9.30 -34.80
N GLN A 414 -36.48 -9.49 -33.73
CA GLN A 414 -36.02 -9.27 -32.37
C GLN A 414 -36.60 -10.27 -31.37
N SER A 415 -35.85 -10.55 -30.31
CA SER A 415 -36.32 -11.32 -29.16
C SER A 415 -35.68 -10.81 -27.87
N LEU A 416 -36.48 -10.67 -26.81
CA LEU A 416 -36.00 -10.38 -25.47
C LEU A 416 -35.95 -11.67 -24.64
N SER A 417 -34.90 -11.84 -23.83
CA SER A 417 -34.83 -12.96 -22.88
C SER A 417 -35.96 -12.93 -21.85
N THR A 418 -36.47 -11.73 -21.53
CA THR A 418 -37.73 -11.54 -20.82
C THR A 418 -38.32 -10.16 -21.14
N GLN A 419 -39.64 -10.07 -21.25
CA GLN A 419 -40.34 -8.79 -21.51
C GLN A 419 -40.76 -8.06 -20.23
N ARG A 420 -40.52 -8.65 -19.05
CA ARG A 420 -41.01 -8.11 -17.78
C ARG A 420 -40.05 -8.40 -16.63
N VAL A 421 -39.73 -7.38 -15.84
CA VAL A 421 -38.82 -7.51 -14.68
C VAL A 421 -39.44 -6.91 -13.42
N ALA A 422 -39.36 -7.63 -12.30
CA ALA A 422 -39.79 -7.13 -11.00
C ALA A 422 -38.56 -6.74 -10.18
N LEU A 423 -38.53 -5.50 -9.69
CA LEU A 423 -37.38 -4.92 -8.98
C LEU A 423 -37.85 -4.21 -7.71
N SER A 424 -37.21 -4.52 -6.57
CA SER A 424 -37.32 -3.69 -5.37
C SER A 424 -36.79 -2.28 -5.64
N SER A 425 -37.17 -1.29 -4.83
CA SER A 425 -36.57 0.06 -4.89
C SER A 425 -35.04 -0.05 -4.81
N GLY A 426 -34.33 0.65 -5.71
CA GLY A 426 -32.88 0.61 -5.86
C GLY A 426 -32.33 -0.61 -6.62
N GLY A 427 -33.13 -1.66 -6.81
CA GLY A 427 -32.73 -2.90 -7.49
C GLY A 427 -32.51 -2.72 -8.99
N SER A 428 -31.62 -3.52 -9.57
CA SER A 428 -31.31 -3.50 -11.01
C SER A 428 -31.38 -4.90 -11.63
N ARG A 429 -31.72 -4.99 -12.92
CA ARG A 429 -31.63 -6.23 -13.71
C ARG A 429 -31.30 -5.94 -15.15
N THR A 430 -30.44 -6.77 -15.73
CA THR A 430 -30.10 -6.75 -17.15
C THR A 430 -30.89 -7.81 -17.90
N VAL A 431 -31.39 -7.44 -19.08
CA VAL A 431 -32.12 -8.30 -20.02
C VAL A 431 -31.40 -8.28 -21.35
N THR A 432 -31.29 -9.45 -21.98
CA THR A 432 -30.63 -9.58 -23.28
C THR A 432 -31.65 -9.41 -24.40
N LEU A 433 -31.38 -8.48 -25.29
CA LEU A 433 -32.10 -8.24 -26.54
C LEU A 433 -31.27 -8.84 -27.69
N THR A 434 -31.83 -9.81 -28.39
CA THR A 434 -31.24 -10.37 -29.61
C THR A 434 -31.95 -9.78 -30.82
N VAL A 435 -31.19 -9.31 -31.81
CA VAL A 435 -31.70 -8.66 -33.02
C VAL A 435 -31.05 -9.31 -34.23
N THR A 436 -31.83 -9.77 -35.19
CA THR A 436 -31.31 -10.32 -36.46
C THR A 436 -31.69 -9.42 -37.62
N LEU A 437 -30.68 -9.03 -38.39
CA LEU A 437 -30.84 -8.17 -39.56
C LEU A 437 -31.23 -9.03 -40.78
N PRO A 438 -32.12 -8.54 -41.67
CA PRO A 438 -32.34 -9.19 -42.95
C PRO A 438 -31.08 -9.06 -43.82
N ASP A 439 -30.84 -10.04 -44.70
CA ASP A 439 -29.73 -10.00 -45.67
C ASP A 439 -29.79 -8.75 -46.58
N SER A 440 -30.98 -8.19 -46.78
CA SER A 440 -31.22 -6.98 -47.56
C SER A 440 -31.15 -5.68 -46.75
N ALA A 441 -30.59 -5.69 -45.54
CA ALA A 441 -30.51 -4.49 -44.72
C ALA A 441 -29.61 -3.45 -45.40
N ALA A 442 -30.16 -2.27 -45.73
CA ALA A 442 -29.38 -1.20 -46.32
C ALA A 442 -28.37 -0.64 -45.31
N THR A 443 -27.19 -0.23 -45.80
CA THR A 443 -26.12 0.39 -45.02
C THR A 443 -26.54 1.73 -44.41
N GLY A 444 -25.76 2.20 -43.44
CA GLY A 444 -25.92 3.47 -42.74
C GLY A 444 -26.52 3.35 -41.34
N ALA A 445 -26.42 4.44 -40.59
CA ALA A 445 -26.95 4.56 -39.23
C ALA A 445 -28.44 4.20 -39.13
N ARG A 446 -28.74 3.34 -38.15
CA ARG A 446 -30.10 3.00 -37.69
C ARG A 446 -30.20 3.25 -36.20
N GLN A 447 -31.42 3.39 -35.71
CA GLN A 447 -31.66 3.57 -34.27
C GLN A 447 -32.26 2.30 -33.71
N LEU A 448 -31.60 1.75 -32.69
CA LEU A 448 -32.16 0.72 -31.84
C LEU A 448 -32.61 1.38 -30.54
N ALA A 449 -33.81 1.05 -30.06
CA ALA A 449 -34.24 1.55 -28.77
C ALA A 449 -34.87 0.49 -27.88
N ALA A 450 -34.69 0.69 -26.58
CA ALA A 450 -35.42 -0.01 -25.55
C ALA A 450 -36.20 1.01 -24.71
N ARG A 451 -37.35 0.59 -24.22
CA ARG A 451 -38.18 1.33 -23.29
C ARG A 451 -38.55 0.43 -22.13
N ALA A 452 -38.31 0.92 -20.92
CA ALA A 452 -38.80 0.30 -19.70
C ALA A 452 -39.92 1.17 -19.12
N THR A 453 -41.10 0.58 -18.92
CA THR A 453 -42.29 1.27 -18.42
C THR A 453 -42.80 0.57 -17.18
N ASN A 454 -43.08 1.31 -16.11
CA ASN A 454 -43.67 0.72 -14.91
C ASN A 454 -45.09 0.21 -15.22
N ALA A 455 -45.32 -1.09 -15.09
CA ALA A 455 -46.57 -1.76 -15.44
C ALA A 455 -47.76 -1.28 -14.60
N GLY A 456 -47.52 -0.87 -13.35
CA GLY A 456 -48.54 -0.35 -12.44
C GLY A 456 -48.70 1.17 -12.48
N ALA A 457 -47.82 1.89 -13.18
CA ALA A 457 -47.86 3.34 -13.31
C ALA A 457 -47.18 3.78 -14.61
N THR A 458 -47.88 3.64 -15.73
CA THR A 458 -47.31 3.73 -17.10
C THR A 458 -46.77 5.10 -17.49
N SER A 459 -47.09 6.15 -16.72
CA SER A 459 -46.47 7.48 -16.85
C SER A 459 -44.98 7.48 -16.51
N TYR A 460 -44.49 6.47 -15.76
CA TYR A 460 -43.09 6.30 -15.42
C TYR A 460 -42.42 5.37 -16.42
N SER A 461 -41.74 5.96 -17.40
CA SER A 461 -41.15 5.27 -18.53
C SER A 461 -39.87 5.97 -18.93
N THR A 462 -38.81 5.20 -19.18
CA THR A 462 -37.58 5.71 -19.78
C THR A 462 -37.36 4.97 -21.09
N ARG A 463 -37.06 5.73 -22.14
CA ARG A 463 -36.61 5.22 -23.43
C ARG A 463 -35.14 5.58 -23.61
N LYS A 464 -34.34 4.60 -24.02
CA LYS A 464 -32.96 4.81 -24.44
C LYS A 464 -32.81 4.29 -25.86
N SER A 465 -32.23 5.10 -26.73
CA SER A 465 -31.81 4.67 -28.05
C SER A 465 -30.30 4.77 -28.18
N ILE A 466 -29.74 3.84 -28.96
CA ILE A 466 -28.37 3.88 -29.42
C ILE A 466 -28.35 3.85 -30.95
N PRO A 467 -27.43 4.60 -31.58
CA PRO A 467 -27.14 4.41 -32.99
C PRO A 467 -26.49 3.04 -33.19
N VAL A 468 -26.86 2.37 -34.28
CA VAL A 468 -26.24 1.15 -34.76
C VAL A 468 -25.93 1.36 -36.23
N GLU A 469 -24.67 1.26 -36.62
CA GLU A 469 -24.21 1.43 -37.99
C GLU A 469 -24.33 0.11 -38.75
N VAL A 470 -25.12 0.08 -39.83
CA VAL A 470 -25.18 -1.10 -40.72
C VAL A 470 -24.11 -0.93 -41.77
N GLN A 471 -23.13 -1.83 -41.80
CA GLN A 471 -22.06 -1.82 -42.80
C GLN A 471 -22.13 -3.08 -43.66
N ASP A 472 -22.00 -2.90 -44.97
CA ASP A 472 -21.75 -3.98 -45.93
C ASP A 472 -20.22 -4.18 -45.99
N ASN A 473 -19.77 -5.40 -46.27
CA ASN A 473 -18.35 -5.77 -46.21
C ASN A 473 -17.47 -5.13 -47.30
N ASP A 474 -18.00 -4.20 -48.10
CA ASP A 474 -17.33 -3.63 -49.27
C ASP A 474 -17.00 -2.13 -49.16
N ASP A 475 -17.17 -1.48 -47.99
CA ASP A 475 -16.84 -0.05 -47.83
C ASP A 475 -15.84 0.20 -46.68
N GLU A 476 -14.55 0.21 -47.01
CA GLU A 476 -13.51 0.86 -46.23
C GLU A 476 -13.77 2.37 -46.21
N SER A 477 -14.46 2.91 -45.20
CA SER A 477 -14.51 4.35 -44.91
C SER A 477 -15.08 4.67 -43.52
N PRO A 478 -14.71 5.84 -42.97
CA PRO A 478 -13.52 6.08 -42.18
C PRO A 478 -13.70 5.61 -40.73
N VAL A 479 -12.60 5.15 -40.13
CA VAL A 479 -12.45 4.86 -38.71
C VAL A 479 -13.11 5.96 -37.88
N LYS A 480 -13.99 5.58 -36.95
CA LYS A 480 -14.38 6.42 -35.81
C LYS A 480 -13.10 7.10 -35.33
N PRO A 481 -13.01 8.45 -35.24
CA PRO A 481 -11.76 9.09 -34.85
C PRO A 481 -11.26 8.37 -33.60
N PRO A 482 -9.99 7.88 -33.60
CA PRO A 482 -9.51 7.07 -32.51
C PRO A 482 -9.80 7.85 -31.24
N VAL A 483 -10.47 7.22 -30.29
CA VAL A 483 -10.29 7.68 -28.92
C VAL A 483 -8.79 7.50 -28.73
N VAL A 484 -8.03 8.60 -28.77
CA VAL A 484 -6.59 8.56 -28.53
C VAL A 484 -6.48 8.07 -27.10
N ARG A 485 -6.28 6.75 -26.96
CA ARG A 485 -6.04 6.14 -25.67
C ARG A 485 -4.64 6.54 -25.31
N LYS A 486 -4.51 7.37 -24.29
CA LYS A 486 -3.20 7.70 -23.78
C LYS A 486 -2.72 6.52 -22.94
N ALA A 487 -1.56 5.99 -23.32
CA ALA A 487 -0.96 4.89 -22.60
C ALA A 487 -0.71 5.32 -21.15
N HIS A 488 -0.86 4.37 -20.21
CA HIS A 488 -0.52 4.58 -18.80
C HIS A 488 -1.34 5.65 -18.07
N ASP A 489 -2.48 6.11 -18.60
CA ASP A 489 -3.40 7.03 -17.91
C ASP A 489 -4.36 6.24 -16.99
N PHE A 490 -4.07 6.15 -15.69
CA PHE A 490 -4.89 5.36 -14.75
C PHE A 490 -6.07 6.14 -14.16
N ASP A 491 -6.16 7.45 -14.36
CA ASP A 491 -7.21 8.28 -13.77
C ASP A 491 -8.07 9.07 -14.77
N GLY A 492 -7.77 8.95 -16.06
CA GLY A 492 -8.52 9.50 -17.18
C GLY A 492 -8.33 11.01 -17.34
N ASP A 493 -7.25 11.59 -16.80
CA ASP A 493 -6.96 13.01 -16.91
C ASP A 493 -6.35 13.43 -18.25
N GLY A 494 -5.99 12.44 -19.09
CA GLY A 494 -5.37 12.66 -20.38
C GLY A 494 -3.87 12.93 -20.28
N GLN A 495 -3.19 12.53 -19.22
CA GLN A 495 -1.73 12.45 -19.12
C GLN A 495 -1.33 11.03 -18.76
N SER A 496 -0.19 10.58 -19.27
CA SER A 496 0.40 9.31 -18.84
C SER A 496 0.89 9.42 -17.40
N ASP A 497 0.67 8.35 -16.64
CA ASP A 497 1.19 8.17 -15.28
C ASP A 497 2.40 7.22 -15.28
N ILE A 498 3.04 7.06 -14.12
CA ILE A 498 4.07 6.04 -13.92
C ILE A 498 3.63 5.04 -12.87
N PHE A 499 3.42 3.79 -13.28
CA PHE A 499 3.25 2.69 -12.34
C PHE A 499 4.62 2.20 -11.85
N TRP A 500 4.87 2.34 -10.56
CA TRP A 500 6.07 1.85 -9.90
C TRP A 500 5.80 0.57 -9.14
N ARG A 501 6.69 -0.39 -9.30
CA ARG A 501 6.69 -1.66 -8.59
C ARG A 501 8.02 -1.94 -7.92
N HIS A 502 7.97 -2.30 -6.64
CA HIS A 502 9.13 -2.75 -5.88
C HIS A 502 9.22 -4.28 -5.87
N TYR A 503 10.24 -4.86 -6.51
CA TYR A 503 10.35 -6.32 -6.66
C TYR A 503 10.79 -7.05 -5.38
N GLY A 504 11.59 -6.44 -4.51
CA GLY A 504 12.00 -7.04 -3.23
C GLY A 504 10.90 -7.10 -2.16
N GLY A 505 9.77 -6.40 -2.36
CA GLY A 505 8.74 -6.17 -1.32
C GLY A 505 7.31 -6.27 -1.83
N GLY A 506 7.12 -6.26 -3.16
CA GLY A 506 5.81 -6.32 -3.81
C GLY A 506 4.98 -5.04 -3.73
N TRP A 507 5.54 -3.94 -3.24
CA TRP A 507 4.82 -2.67 -3.13
C TRP A 507 4.58 -2.06 -4.52
N ASN A 508 3.43 -1.44 -4.69
CA ASN A 508 3.03 -0.80 -5.94
C ASN A 508 2.53 0.62 -5.66
N VAL A 509 2.88 1.57 -6.52
CA VAL A 509 2.42 2.96 -6.43
C VAL A 509 2.31 3.57 -7.81
N ILE A 510 1.27 4.34 -8.07
CA ILE A 510 1.12 5.13 -9.30
C ILE A 510 1.54 6.56 -8.99
N TRP A 511 2.41 7.14 -9.81
CA TRP A 511 2.69 8.57 -9.84
C TRP A 511 1.87 9.20 -10.94
N ARG A 512 0.84 9.97 -10.55
CA ARG A 512 -0.07 10.57 -11.52
C ARG A 512 0.56 11.74 -12.24
N ALA A 513 0.35 11.85 -13.55
CA ALA A 513 1.03 12.83 -14.42
C ALA A 513 2.56 12.87 -14.19
N ALA A 514 3.15 11.68 -13.94
CA ALA A 514 4.55 11.50 -13.58
C ALA A 514 5.03 12.34 -12.36
N ASP A 515 4.13 12.71 -11.46
CA ASP A 515 4.43 13.51 -10.27
C ASP A 515 4.44 12.66 -8.99
N ASP A 516 5.63 12.58 -8.37
CA ASP A 516 5.85 11.92 -7.09
C ASP A 516 5.14 12.62 -5.90
N GLY A 517 4.73 13.87 -6.05
CA GLY A 517 3.84 14.56 -5.11
C GLY A 517 2.38 14.10 -5.20
N ASN A 518 2.00 13.47 -6.32
CA ASN A 518 0.64 13.01 -6.61
C ASN A 518 0.58 11.48 -6.72
N ARG A 519 0.79 10.79 -5.59
CA ARG A 519 0.85 9.32 -5.55
C ARG A 519 -0.50 8.69 -5.23
N SER A 520 -0.82 7.61 -5.92
CA SER A 520 -1.88 6.67 -5.55
C SER A 520 -1.27 5.34 -5.13
N GLN A 521 -1.52 4.93 -3.89
CA GLN A 521 -1.05 3.64 -3.38
C GLN A 521 -1.87 2.51 -4.01
N VAL A 522 -1.18 1.48 -4.50
CA VAL A 522 -1.79 0.30 -5.10
C VAL A 522 -1.54 -0.92 -4.21
N ALA A 523 -2.44 -1.90 -4.26
CA ALA A 523 -2.36 -3.12 -3.47
C ALA A 523 -0.98 -3.80 -3.61
N THR A 524 -0.42 -4.28 -2.50
CA THR A 524 0.87 -4.97 -2.49
C THR A 524 0.73 -6.38 -3.05
N VAL A 525 1.60 -6.74 -4.00
CA VAL A 525 1.71 -8.09 -4.58
C VAL A 525 3.02 -8.73 -4.14
N ALA A 526 3.03 -9.29 -2.93
CA ALA A 526 4.23 -9.86 -2.31
C ALA A 526 4.72 -11.17 -2.95
N ASN A 527 3.87 -11.85 -3.73
CA ASN A 527 4.27 -13.06 -4.44
C ASN A 527 4.97 -12.68 -5.75
N SER A 528 6.29 -12.90 -5.78
CA SER A 528 7.17 -12.57 -6.92
C SER A 528 6.89 -13.35 -8.20
N HIS A 529 6.08 -14.40 -8.16
CA HIS A 529 5.65 -15.10 -9.37
C HIS A 529 4.59 -14.33 -10.16
N TRP A 530 3.95 -13.32 -9.57
CA TRP A 530 3.05 -12.42 -10.28
C TRP A 530 3.84 -11.29 -10.92
N SER A 531 3.66 -11.09 -12.22
CA SER A 531 4.22 -9.97 -12.99
C SER A 531 3.11 -9.26 -13.76
N ILE A 532 3.28 -7.96 -14.02
CA ILE A 532 2.49 -7.25 -15.02
C ILE A 532 3.02 -7.70 -16.38
N VAL A 533 2.13 -8.16 -17.26
CA VAL A 533 2.50 -8.70 -18.58
C VAL A 533 1.84 -7.95 -19.73
N GLY A 534 1.08 -6.89 -19.42
CA GLY A 534 0.55 -5.96 -20.40
C GLY A 534 -0.33 -4.91 -19.73
N GLU A 535 -0.56 -3.83 -20.47
CA GLU A 535 -1.39 -2.71 -20.06
C GLU A 535 -2.35 -2.38 -21.20
N GLY A 536 -3.54 -1.90 -20.86
CA GLY A 536 -4.57 -1.56 -21.84
C GLY A 536 -5.91 -1.33 -21.19
N ASP A 537 -6.85 -0.75 -21.94
CA ASP A 537 -8.22 -0.48 -21.52
C ASP A 537 -9.11 -1.68 -21.89
N PHE A 538 -9.35 -2.57 -20.93
CA PHE A 538 -10.10 -3.82 -21.12
C PHE A 538 -11.60 -3.68 -20.82
N ASP A 539 -12.06 -2.53 -20.32
CA ASP A 539 -13.48 -2.25 -20.07
C ASP A 539 -14.05 -1.04 -20.85
N ALA A 540 -13.26 -0.46 -21.76
CA ALA A 540 -13.58 0.67 -22.63
C ALA A 540 -13.99 1.94 -21.88
N ASN A 541 -13.43 2.16 -20.69
CA ASN A 541 -13.74 3.34 -19.87
C ASN A 541 -12.80 4.53 -20.14
N GLY A 542 -11.72 4.33 -20.91
CA GLY A 542 -10.73 5.35 -21.26
C GLY A 542 -9.56 5.49 -20.28
N THR A 543 -9.45 4.65 -19.25
CA THR A 543 -8.29 4.54 -18.36
C THR A 543 -7.49 3.27 -18.66
N THR A 544 -6.28 3.19 -18.14
CA THR A 544 -5.38 2.05 -18.30
C THR A 544 -5.64 1.01 -17.21
N ASP A 545 -5.73 -0.25 -17.62
CA ASP A 545 -5.79 -1.40 -16.72
C ASP A 545 -4.50 -2.24 -16.81
N LEU A 546 -4.26 -3.07 -15.79
CA LEU A 546 -3.05 -3.90 -15.69
C LEU A 546 -3.39 -5.39 -15.83
N LEU A 547 -2.80 -6.05 -16.83
CA LEU A 547 -2.87 -7.51 -16.95
C LEU A 547 -1.77 -8.17 -16.11
N TRP A 548 -2.19 -8.83 -15.04
CA TRP A 548 -1.34 -9.61 -14.15
C TRP A 548 -1.32 -11.07 -14.54
N ARG A 549 -0.13 -11.68 -14.54
CA ARG A 549 0.05 -13.11 -14.77
C ARG A 549 0.96 -13.72 -13.71
N ASN A 550 0.56 -14.87 -13.19
CA ASN A 550 1.38 -15.68 -12.31
C ASN A 550 2.15 -16.73 -13.11
N ALA A 551 3.46 -16.55 -13.25
CA ALA A 551 4.30 -17.44 -14.06
C ALA A 551 4.36 -18.89 -13.54
N SER A 552 4.12 -19.12 -12.25
CA SER A 552 4.18 -20.47 -11.64
C SER A 552 2.89 -21.27 -11.78
N THR A 553 1.73 -20.61 -11.76
CA THR A 553 0.40 -21.26 -11.78
C THR A 553 -0.35 -21.05 -13.09
N GLY A 554 0.11 -20.11 -13.92
CA GLY A 554 -0.58 -19.67 -15.13
C GLY A 554 -1.84 -18.86 -14.88
N ALA A 555 -2.13 -18.47 -13.64
CA ALA A 555 -3.28 -17.63 -13.29
C ALA A 555 -3.13 -16.24 -13.91
N ASN A 556 -4.24 -15.64 -14.34
CA ASN A 556 -4.29 -14.33 -14.96
C ASN A 556 -5.43 -13.51 -14.31
N THR A 557 -5.23 -12.21 -14.14
CA THR A 557 -6.29 -11.26 -13.73
C THR A 557 -5.98 -9.90 -14.33
N ILE A 558 -7.00 -9.10 -14.60
CA ILE A 558 -6.84 -7.70 -15.02
C ILE A 558 -7.29 -6.83 -13.85
N TRP A 559 -6.44 -5.89 -13.43
CA TRP A 559 -6.79 -4.87 -12.44
C TRP A 559 -7.22 -3.60 -13.16
N LEU A 560 -8.49 -3.26 -13.01
CA LEU A 560 -9.07 -2.08 -13.65
C LEU A 560 -8.57 -0.80 -13.01
N ASP A 561 -8.30 0.23 -13.80
CA ASP A 561 -7.73 1.52 -13.35
C ASP A 561 -6.44 1.34 -12.51
N GLY A 562 -5.70 0.25 -12.75
CA GLY A 562 -4.49 -0.13 -12.00
C GLY A 562 -4.72 -0.66 -10.57
N GLY A 563 -5.98 -0.86 -10.14
CA GLY A 563 -6.34 -1.24 -8.77
C GLY A 563 -6.91 -2.65 -8.60
N ALA A 564 -6.51 -3.36 -7.54
CA ALA A 564 -7.01 -4.70 -7.22
C ALA A 564 -8.48 -4.76 -6.73
N GLU A 565 -9.08 -3.62 -6.40
CA GLU A 565 -10.46 -3.52 -5.90
C GLU A 565 -11.51 -3.79 -6.99
N ARG A 566 -11.13 -3.61 -8.26
CA ARG A 566 -11.94 -3.87 -9.44
C ARG A 566 -11.13 -4.77 -10.37
N GLU A 567 -11.51 -6.04 -10.50
CA GLU A 567 -10.80 -6.99 -11.35
C GLU A 567 -11.69 -7.68 -12.39
N LEU A 568 -11.11 -7.98 -13.55
CA LEU A 568 -11.67 -8.89 -14.53
C LEU A 568 -10.89 -10.21 -14.51
N ALA A 569 -11.63 -11.31 -14.36
CA ALA A 569 -11.03 -12.64 -14.40
C ALA A 569 -10.63 -13.01 -15.84
N VAL A 570 -9.39 -13.42 -16.03
CA VAL A 570 -8.89 -13.95 -17.30
C VAL A 570 -8.63 -15.45 -17.15
N ALA A 571 -8.97 -16.23 -18.19
CA ALA A 571 -8.82 -17.68 -18.14
C ALA A 571 -7.37 -18.08 -17.81
N ARG A 572 -7.22 -19.09 -16.93
CA ARG A 572 -5.91 -19.61 -16.53
C ARG A 572 -5.25 -20.34 -17.72
N VAL A 573 -3.98 -20.02 -17.98
CA VAL A 573 -3.15 -20.71 -18.99
C VAL A 573 -2.01 -21.41 -18.28
N THR A 574 -2.19 -22.70 -17.98
CA THR A 574 -1.24 -23.52 -17.20
C THR A 574 -0.01 -23.97 -17.98
N SER A 575 -0.08 -23.97 -19.32
CA SER A 575 1.09 -24.26 -20.13
C SER A 575 2.08 -23.10 -20.05
N SER A 576 3.30 -23.40 -19.62
CA SER A 576 4.41 -22.43 -19.57
C SER A 576 4.93 -22.06 -20.95
N GLU A 577 4.51 -22.77 -22.00
CA GLU A 577 4.91 -22.46 -23.38
C GLU A 577 4.18 -21.23 -23.91
N TRP A 578 2.97 -20.96 -23.39
CA TRP A 578 2.15 -19.83 -23.76
C TRP A 578 2.43 -18.62 -22.86
N PHE A 579 2.82 -17.52 -23.49
CA PHE A 579 3.06 -16.24 -22.85
C PHE A 579 2.25 -15.13 -23.55
N VAL A 580 1.96 -14.06 -22.82
CA VAL A 580 1.37 -12.85 -23.38
C VAL A 580 2.46 -12.13 -24.17
N ALA A 581 2.26 -12.00 -25.47
CA ALA A 581 3.22 -11.39 -26.37
C ALA A 581 2.94 -9.90 -26.64
N ALA A 582 1.67 -9.49 -26.53
CA ALA A 582 1.25 -8.10 -26.65
C ALA A 582 -0.17 -7.92 -26.06
N VAL A 583 -0.50 -6.68 -25.74
CA VAL A 583 -1.87 -6.20 -25.49
C VAL A 583 -2.16 -5.10 -26.51
N GLY A 584 -3.35 -5.08 -27.08
CA GLY A 584 -3.74 -4.08 -28.08
C GLY A 584 -5.14 -4.36 -28.63
N ASP A 585 -5.76 -3.34 -29.23
CA ASP A 585 -7.08 -3.43 -29.87
C ASP A 585 -6.90 -3.90 -31.32
N PHE A 586 -6.93 -5.22 -31.57
CA PHE A 586 -6.69 -5.76 -32.91
C PHE A 586 -7.96 -5.74 -33.78
N ASP A 587 -9.14 -5.66 -33.17
CA ASP A 587 -10.41 -5.68 -33.88
C ASP A 587 -11.12 -4.31 -34.00
N ALA A 588 -10.52 -3.25 -33.46
CA ALA A 588 -10.99 -1.85 -33.43
C ALA A 588 -12.37 -1.69 -32.77
N ASP A 589 -12.68 -2.52 -31.77
CA ASP A 589 -13.94 -2.43 -31.05
C ASP A 589 -13.91 -1.43 -29.87
N GLY A 590 -12.75 -0.84 -29.59
CA GLY A 590 -12.59 0.07 -28.46
C GLY A 590 -12.30 -0.65 -27.15
N VAL A 591 -11.94 -1.93 -27.17
CA VAL A 591 -11.47 -2.73 -26.02
C VAL A 591 -10.10 -3.34 -26.34
N SER A 592 -9.23 -3.44 -25.34
CA SER A 592 -7.92 -4.07 -25.50
C SER A 592 -8.03 -5.60 -25.50
N ASP A 593 -7.27 -6.25 -26.36
CA ASP A 593 -7.20 -7.70 -26.47
C ASP A 593 -5.86 -8.25 -25.97
N ILE A 594 -5.79 -9.56 -25.71
CA ILE A 594 -4.56 -10.24 -25.27
C ILE A 594 -4.02 -11.13 -26.39
N LEU A 595 -2.85 -10.82 -26.93
CA LEU A 595 -2.15 -11.71 -27.86
C LEU A 595 -1.31 -12.73 -27.10
N TRP A 596 -1.68 -14.00 -27.24
CA TRP A 596 -0.92 -15.14 -26.75
C TRP A 596 -0.03 -15.72 -27.82
N ARG A 597 1.19 -16.10 -27.43
CA ARG A 597 2.13 -16.80 -28.30
C ARG A 597 2.72 -18.04 -27.62
N ASN A 598 2.83 -19.12 -28.38
CA ASN A 598 3.54 -20.32 -27.95
C ASN A 598 5.03 -20.23 -28.31
N SER A 599 5.89 -20.34 -27.30
CA SER A 599 7.35 -20.24 -27.41
C SER A 599 8.02 -21.42 -28.11
N GLN A 600 7.34 -22.56 -28.27
CA GLN A 600 7.89 -23.75 -28.92
C GLN A 600 7.41 -23.93 -30.37
N THR A 601 6.13 -23.65 -30.62
CA THR A 601 5.52 -23.86 -31.94
C THR A 601 5.42 -22.58 -32.76
N GLY A 602 5.51 -21.42 -32.10
CA GLY A 602 5.27 -20.12 -32.72
C GLY A 602 3.80 -19.86 -33.07
N ALA A 603 2.87 -20.67 -32.55
CA ALA A 603 1.44 -20.43 -32.68
C ALA A 603 1.05 -19.11 -31.98
N ASN A 604 0.12 -18.37 -32.59
CA ASN A 604 -0.35 -17.07 -32.13
C ASN A 604 -1.88 -17.06 -32.08
N VAL A 605 -2.46 -16.50 -31.02
CA VAL A 605 -3.92 -16.32 -30.90
C VAL A 605 -4.23 -15.08 -30.08
N VAL A 606 -5.16 -14.27 -30.55
CA VAL A 606 -5.69 -13.12 -29.80
C VAL A 606 -6.93 -13.57 -29.04
N TRP A 607 -6.99 -13.23 -27.75
CA TRP A 607 -8.19 -13.34 -26.93
C TRP A 607 -8.83 -11.96 -26.82
N LYS A 608 -9.98 -11.81 -27.47
CA LYS A 608 -10.62 -10.51 -27.59
C LYS A 608 -11.23 -10.07 -26.27
N ALA A 609 -11.00 -8.84 -25.84
CA ALA A 609 -11.34 -8.35 -24.49
C ALA A 609 -10.87 -9.29 -23.36
N GLY A 610 -9.74 -9.99 -23.56
CA GLY A 610 -9.22 -10.99 -22.61
C GLY A 610 -10.03 -12.27 -22.46
N ASP A 611 -11.07 -12.48 -23.27
CA ASP A 611 -11.95 -13.65 -23.21
C ASP A 611 -11.44 -14.80 -24.09
N SER A 612 -10.97 -15.88 -23.44
CA SER A 612 -10.48 -17.08 -24.12
C SER A 612 -11.51 -17.80 -25.00
N THR A 613 -12.80 -17.48 -24.89
CA THR A 613 -13.86 -18.03 -25.75
C THR A 613 -14.07 -17.21 -27.02
N ARG A 614 -13.60 -15.96 -27.04
CA ARG A 614 -13.63 -15.05 -28.19
C ARG A 614 -12.23 -14.94 -28.79
N GLN A 615 -11.87 -15.90 -29.64
CA GLN A 615 -10.53 -15.95 -30.22
C GLN A 615 -10.50 -15.38 -31.64
N MET A 616 -9.42 -14.65 -31.95
CA MET A 616 -9.01 -14.34 -33.31
C MET A 616 -7.68 -15.08 -33.59
N PRO A 617 -7.67 -16.06 -34.51
CA PRO A 617 -6.45 -16.79 -34.83
C PRO A 617 -5.50 -15.91 -35.65
N LEU A 618 -4.22 -15.92 -35.30
CA LEU A 618 -3.17 -15.30 -36.11
C LEU A 618 -2.27 -16.37 -36.74
N ALA A 619 -1.59 -16.01 -37.83
CA ALA A 619 -0.68 -16.92 -38.51
C ALA A 619 0.41 -17.41 -37.54
N SER A 620 0.71 -18.71 -37.58
CA SER A 620 1.81 -19.28 -36.81
C SER A 620 3.16 -18.89 -37.42
N VAL A 621 4.12 -18.49 -36.58
CA VAL A 621 5.50 -18.17 -36.99
C VAL A 621 6.46 -19.20 -36.40
N PRO A 622 6.65 -20.37 -37.06
CA PRO A 622 7.41 -21.49 -36.50
C PRO A 622 8.92 -21.21 -36.42
N ARG A 623 9.41 -20.19 -37.13
CA ARG A 623 10.79 -19.73 -37.01
C ARG A 623 10.93 -18.84 -35.78
N LEU A 624 11.30 -19.44 -34.65
CA LEU A 624 11.32 -18.82 -33.32
C LEU A 624 12.34 -17.68 -33.15
N SER A 625 13.21 -17.42 -34.14
CA SER A 625 14.06 -16.21 -34.16
C SER A 625 13.27 -14.94 -34.44
N TRP A 626 12.05 -15.06 -34.95
CA TRP A 626 11.13 -13.93 -35.12
C TRP A 626 10.41 -13.61 -33.82
N HIS A 627 10.63 -12.41 -33.31
CA HIS A 627 9.99 -11.89 -32.11
C HIS A 627 9.05 -10.74 -32.49
N ILE A 628 7.93 -10.66 -31.78
CA ILE A 628 7.17 -9.40 -31.72
C ILE A 628 8.00 -8.47 -30.84
N GLN A 629 8.28 -7.27 -31.33
CA GLN A 629 9.07 -6.26 -30.64
C GLN A 629 8.26 -5.01 -30.29
N GLY A 630 7.02 -4.93 -30.76
CA GLY A 630 6.11 -3.85 -30.40
C GLY A 630 4.74 -4.02 -31.05
N VAL A 631 3.79 -3.28 -30.51
CA VAL A 631 2.39 -3.21 -30.93
C VAL A 631 1.99 -1.74 -31.03
N GLY A 632 1.21 -1.38 -32.04
CA GLY A 632 0.77 0.01 -32.26
C GLY A 632 0.13 0.17 -33.62
N ASP A 633 -0.61 1.27 -33.83
CA ASP A 633 -1.29 1.59 -35.09
C ASP A 633 -0.35 2.32 -36.05
N PHE A 634 0.39 1.61 -36.91
CA PHE A 634 1.38 2.24 -37.81
C PHE A 634 0.74 2.87 -39.05
N ASN A 635 -0.49 2.47 -39.40
CA ASN A 635 -1.17 2.91 -40.62
C ASN A 635 -2.29 3.94 -40.37
N GLY A 636 -2.64 4.20 -39.12
CA GLY A 636 -3.66 5.16 -38.66
C GLY A 636 -5.09 4.66 -38.83
N ASP A 637 -5.31 3.33 -38.86
CA ASP A 637 -6.62 2.72 -39.08
C ASP A 637 -7.39 2.39 -37.79
N GLY A 638 -6.82 2.72 -36.63
CA GLY A 638 -7.38 2.47 -35.30
C GLY A 638 -7.21 1.03 -34.81
N ARG A 639 -6.56 0.14 -35.56
CA ARG A 639 -6.22 -1.23 -35.13
C ARG A 639 -4.77 -1.30 -34.71
N SER A 640 -4.51 -2.17 -33.75
CA SER A 640 -3.15 -2.50 -33.32
C SER A 640 -2.47 -3.41 -34.34
N ASP A 641 -1.31 -2.99 -34.85
CA ASP A 641 -0.45 -3.80 -35.71
C ASP A 641 0.67 -4.46 -34.90
N LEU A 642 1.35 -5.45 -35.49
CA LEU A 642 2.47 -6.14 -34.86
C LEU A 642 3.78 -5.85 -35.57
N PHE A 643 4.74 -5.24 -34.87
CA PHE A 643 6.10 -5.10 -35.37
C PHE A 643 6.93 -6.36 -35.07
N TRP A 644 7.35 -7.04 -36.13
CA TRP A 644 8.11 -8.28 -36.09
C TRP A 644 9.57 -8.06 -36.47
N ARG A 645 10.49 -8.69 -35.73
CA ARG A 645 11.93 -8.66 -36.00
C ARG A 645 12.55 -10.05 -35.89
N ASP A 646 13.32 -10.43 -36.89
CA ASP A 646 14.16 -11.62 -36.85
C ASP A 646 15.47 -11.31 -36.11
N SER A 647 15.63 -11.82 -34.89
CA SER A 647 16.84 -11.63 -34.08
C SER A 647 18.10 -12.23 -34.73
N ALA A 648 17.95 -13.18 -35.65
CA ALA A 648 19.08 -13.81 -36.34
C ALA A 648 19.60 -13.00 -37.53
N THR A 649 18.73 -12.26 -38.23
CA THR A 649 19.08 -11.56 -39.49
C THR A 649 18.90 -10.05 -39.44
N GLY A 650 18.17 -9.54 -38.45
CA GLY A 650 17.79 -8.13 -38.34
C GLY A 650 16.69 -7.71 -39.32
N ARG A 651 16.05 -8.65 -40.02
CA ARG A 651 14.89 -8.39 -40.88
C ARG A 651 13.70 -7.95 -40.04
N ASN A 652 12.92 -7.02 -40.58
CA ASN A 652 11.79 -6.39 -39.92
C ASN A 652 10.55 -6.41 -40.83
N THR A 653 9.36 -6.51 -40.24
CA THR A 653 8.08 -6.32 -40.94
C THR A 653 7.00 -5.92 -39.95
N ILE A 654 6.01 -5.16 -40.39
CA ILE A 654 4.80 -4.90 -39.61
C ILE A 654 3.68 -5.74 -40.21
N TRP A 655 2.94 -6.46 -39.38
CA TRP A 655 1.70 -7.15 -39.75
C TRP A 655 0.53 -6.27 -39.36
N LEU A 656 -0.15 -5.71 -40.36
CA LEU A 656 -1.27 -4.80 -40.13
C LEU A 656 -2.44 -5.57 -39.52
N SER A 657 -3.03 -5.04 -38.44
CA SER A 657 -4.04 -5.73 -37.61
C SER A 657 -3.62 -7.14 -37.15
N GLY A 658 -2.31 -7.39 -37.06
CA GLY A 658 -1.75 -8.69 -36.74
C GLY A 658 -1.87 -9.74 -37.86
N ASP A 659 -2.31 -9.38 -39.07
CA ASP A 659 -2.45 -10.30 -40.19
C ASP A 659 -1.16 -10.40 -41.02
N ALA A 660 -0.67 -11.63 -41.18
CA ALA A 660 0.52 -11.93 -41.97
C ALA A 660 0.31 -11.72 -43.48
N SER A 661 -0.93 -11.59 -43.95
CA SER A 661 -1.25 -11.32 -45.35
C SER A 661 -1.11 -9.84 -45.73
N THR A 662 -1.21 -8.95 -44.74
CA THR A 662 -1.17 -7.49 -44.88
C THR A 662 0.11 -6.94 -44.25
N GLN A 663 1.23 -7.09 -44.95
CA GLN A 663 2.54 -6.69 -44.42
C GLN A 663 2.97 -5.32 -44.91
N GLN A 664 3.40 -4.47 -43.98
CA GLN A 664 4.23 -3.32 -44.28
C GLN A 664 5.72 -3.70 -44.15
N SER A 665 6.50 -3.34 -45.17
CA SER A 665 7.96 -3.57 -45.18
C SER A 665 8.67 -2.54 -44.31
N VAL A 666 9.62 -3.00 -43.50
CA VAL A 666 10.48 -2.13 -42.67
C VAL A 666 11.94 -2.44 -43.00
N THR A 667 12.80 -1.42 -43.07
CA THR A 667 14.22 -1.62 -43.42
C THR A 667 14.87 -2.66 -42.51
N THR A 668 15.69 -3.54 -43.09
CA THR A 668 16.51 -4.50 -42.33
C THR A 668 17.62 -3.77 -41.57
N VAL A 669 17.65 -3.95 -40.24
CA VAL A 669 18.74 -3.46 -39.39
C VAL A 669 19.60 -4.63 -38.96
N SER A 670 20.64 -4.94 -39.74
CA SER A 670 21.49 -6.12 -39.55
C SER A 670 22.45 -6.03 -38.37
N ASN A 671 22.74 -4.81 -37.89
CA ASN A 671 23.61 -4.62 -36.74
C ASN A 671 22.85 -4.99 -35.45
N PRO A 672 23.28 -6.04 -34.71
CA PRO A 672 22.59 -6.52 -33.52
C PRO A 672 22.79 -5.63 -32.29
N ALA A 673 23.51 -4.51 -32.38
CA ALA A 673 23.55 -3.52 -31.30
C ALA A 673 22.28 -2.66 -31.28
N TRP A 674 21.57 -2.53 -32.41
CA TRP A 674 20.32 -1.81 -32.47
C TRP A 674 19.16 -2.68 -31.98
N ARG A 675 18.39 -2.13 -31.05
CA ARG A 675 17.14 -2.67 -30.50
C ARG A 675 16.02 -1.68 -30.79
N VAL A 676 14.82 -2.19 -30.97
CA VAL A 676 13.61 -1.38 -30.78
C VAL A 676 13.34 -1.42 -29.28
N GLU A 677 13.22 -0.24 -28.68
CA GLU A 677 12.93 -0.10 -27.25
C GLU A 677 11.42 0.06 -27.04
N HIS A 678 10.77 0.92 -27.84
CA HIS A 678 9.34 1.19 -27.73
C HIS A 678 8.68 1.54 -29.07
N VAL A 679 7.34 1.45 -29.05
CA VAL A 679 6.42 1.87 -30.11
C VAL A 679 5.44 2.88 -29.53
N ALA A 680 5.34 4.06 -30.13
CA ALA A 680 4.61 5.22 -29.60
C ALA A 680 4.46 6.31 -30.67
N ASP A 681 3.56 7.28 -30.50
CA ASP A 681 3.35 8.41 -31.41
C ASP A 681 4.20 9.62 -30.99
N PHE A 682 5.48 9.62 -31.34
CA PHE A 682 6.41 10.69 -30.95
C PHE A 682 6.16 12.01 -31.70
N ASN A 683 5.37 12.01 -32.78
CA ASN A 683 5.13 13.19 -33.61
C ASN A 683 3.68 13.70 -33.63
N GLY A 684 2.78 13.08 -32.87
CA GLY A 684 1.38 13.48 -32.68
C GLY A 684 0.55 13.38 -33.95
N ASP A 685 0.89 12.48 -34.88
CA ASP A 685 0.13 12.31 -36.13
C ASP A 685 -0.94 11.20 -36.07
N GLY A 686 -1.09 10.59 -34.88
CA GLY A 686 -2.03 9.50 -34.61
C GLY A 686 -1.51 8.14 -35.09
N ARG A 687 -0.25 8.03 -35.51
CA ARG A 687 0.37 6.77 -35.91
C ARG A 687 1.53 6.42 -34.98
N ALA A 688 1.70 5.13 -34.77
CA ALA A 688 2.81 4.59 -34.03
C ALA A 688 4.13 4.69 -34.82
N ASP A 689 5.19 5.05 -34.11
CA ASP A 689 6.56 5.13 -34.60
C ASP A 689 7.47 4.09 -33.91
N LEU A 690 8.66 3.85 -34.46
CA LEU A 690 9.66 2.96 -33.85
C LEU A 690 10.79 3.75 -33.19
N LEU A 691 10.95 3.62 -31.87
CA LEU A 691 12.13 4.11 -31.15
C LEU A 691 13.24 3.06 -31.11
N TRP A 692 14.32 3.34 -31.83
CA TRP A 692 15.52 2.54 -31.87
C TRP A 692 16.58 3.08 -30.91
N ARG A 693 17.24 2.18 -30.17
CA ARG A 693 18.44 2.49 -29.38
C ARG A 693 19.58 1.54 -29.73
N LYS A 694 20.78 2.11 -29.82
CA LYS A 694 22.01 1.36 -30.07
C LYS A 694 22.73 1.07 -28.75
N ASN A 695 22.66 -0.17 -28.31
CA ASN A 695 23.31 -0.62 -27.08
C ASN A 695 24.83 -0.39 -27.12
N GLY A 696 25.38 0.04 -25.98
CA GLY A 696 26.81 0.29 -25.76
C GLY A 696 27.30 1.68 -26.16
N VAL A 697 26.59 2.42 -27.01
CA VAL A 697 26.97 3.79 -27.42
C VAL A 697 25.85 4.82 -27.27
N GLY A 698 24.61 4.37 -27.04
CA GLY A 698 23.51 5.25 -26.66
C GLY A 698 22.95 6.12 -27.79
N ASN A 699 23.30 5.85 -29.05
CA ASN A 699 22.63 6.47 -30.20
C ASN A 699 21.16 6.06 -30.23
N ASN A 700 20.29 7.02 -30.52
CA ASN A 700 18.86 6.78 -30.67
C ASN A 700 18.41 7.20 -32.07
N ALA A 701 17.31 6.63 -32.57
CA ALA A 701 16.64 7.05 -33.79
C ALA A 701 15.14 6.75 -33.67
N ILE A 702 14.28 7.65 -34.15
CA ILE A 702 12.84 7.42 -34.24
C ILE A 702 12.48 7.31 -35.72
N TRP A 703 11.83 6.22 -36.11
CA TRP A 703 11.37 5.99 -37.48
C TRP A 703 9.87 6.16 -37.54
N LYS A 704 9.41 7.22 -38.21
CA LYS A 704 7.98 7.52 -38.25
C LYS A 704 7.20 6.48 -39.02
N SER A 705 6.09 6.00 -38.47
CA SER A 705 5.29 4.89 -39.03
C SER A 705 6.15 3.69 -39.48
N GLY A 706 7.24 3.41 -38.75
CA GLY A 706 8.19 2.33 -39.07
C GLY A 706 9.04 2.54 -40.34
N ASN A 707 9.10 3.76 -40.87
CA ASN A 707 9.84 4.08 -42.09
C ASN A 707 11.16 4.82 -41.79
N GLU A 708 12.29 4.16 -42.06
CA GLU A 708 13.65 4.70 -41.86
C GLU A 708 13.91 5.99 -42.64
N SER A 709 13.23 6.22 -43.77
CA SER A 709 13.44 7.44 -44.57
C SER A 709 12.80 8.68 -43.95
N THR A 710 11.91 8.51 -42.97
CA THR A 710 11.17 9.58 -42.30
C THR A 710 11.50 9.59 -40.81
N GLN A 711 12.74 9.96 -40.46
CA GLN A 711 13.18 9.95 -39.07
C GLN A 711 12.84 11.25 -38.33
N MET A 712 12.63 11.13 -37.02
CA MET A 712 12.73 12.26 -36.11
C MET A 712 14.13 12.31 -35.48
N SER A 713 14.66 13.53 -35.31
CA SER A 713 15.93 13.74 -34.66
C SER A 713 15.80 13.55 -33.15
N ILE A 714 16.59 12.64 -32.59
CA ILE A 714 16.68 12.39 -31.14
C ILE A 714 18.15 12.39 -30.72
N ALA A 715 18.45 13.00 -29.58
CA ALA A 715 19.82 13.08 -29.07
C ALA A 715 20.35 11.70 -28.65
N ALA A 716 21.65 11.48 -28.83
CA ALA A 716 22.32 10.34 -28.23
C ALA A 716 22.47 10.54 -26.71
N LEU A 717 22.35 9.46 -25.94
CA LEU A 717 22.63 9.44 -24.50
C LEU A 717 23.67 8.35 -24.21
N PRO A 718 24.98 8.69 -24.28
CA PRO A 718 26.08 7.71 -24.25
C PRO A 718 26.35 7.09 -22.87
N ASP A 719 25.86 7.72 -21.79
CA ASP A 719 25.99 7.18 -20.44
C ASP A 719 25.18 5.89 -20.33
N ALA A 720 25.87 4.77 -20.15
CA ALA A 720 25.30 3.44 -20.06
C ALA A 720 24.47 3.21 -18.79
N GLY A 721 24.55 4.11 -17.80
CA GLY A 721 23.67 4.08 -16.64
C GLY A 721 22.22 4.39 -16.99
N TRP A 722 21.97 5.15 -18.07
CA TRP A 722 20.63 5.55 -18.50
C TRP A 722 20.01 4.57 -19.50
N ALA A 723 18.82 4.10 -19.15
CA ALA A 723 17.94 3.31 -20.00
C ALA A 723 16.61 4.05 -20.21
N ILE A 724 15.92 3.69 -21.29
CA ILE A 724 14.53 4.09 -21.48
C ILE A 724 13.69 3.18 -20.57
N ALA A 725 12.93 3.79 -19.67
CA ALA A 725 12.08 3.08 -18.71
C ALA A 725 10.63 2.97 -19.20
N GLY A 726 10.22 3.84 -20.14
CA GLY A 726 8.93 3.80 -20.80
C GLY A 726 8.73 5.01 -21.71
N VAL A 727 7.58 5.04 -22.36
CA VAL A 727 7.13 6.13 -23.24
C VAL A 727 5.66 6.41 -22.96
N GLY A 728 5.22 7.64 -23.21
CA GLY A 728 3.85 8.07 -22.96
C GLY A 728 3.76 9.59 -22.96
N ASP A 729 2.56 10.13 -23.13
CA ASP A 729 2.28 11.55 -23.14
C ASP A 729 2.12 12.08 -21.70
N PHE A 730 3.25 12.25 -21.00
CA PHE A 730 3.27 12.61 -19.58
C PHE A 730 2.93 14.09 -19.32
N ASP A 731 2.93 14.95 -20.33
CA ASP A 731 2.57 16.38 -20.20
C ASP A 731 1.27 16.79 -20.91
N GLY A 732 0.61 15.84 -21.56
CA GLY A 732 -0.73 15.95 -22.09
C GLY A 732 -0.82 16.64 -23.46
N ASP A 733 0.30 16.86 -24.15
CA ASP A 733 0.36 17.67 -25.37
C ASP A 733 -0.08 16.95 -26.66
N GLY A 734 -0.32 15.65 -26.58
CA GLY A 734 -0.73 14.79 -27.69
C GLY A 734 0.43 14.14 -28.44
N THR A 735 1.67 14.28 -27.93
CA THR A 735 2.86 13.56 -28.41
C THR A 735 3.42 12.70 -27.31
N ASP A 736 3.90 11.50 -27.64
CA ASP A 736 4.52 10.64 -26.65
C ASP A 736 5.95 11.13 -26.31
N ASP A 737 6.24 11.12 -25.02
CA ASP A 737 7.53 11.48 -24.46
C ASP A 737 8.38 10.22 -24.18
N ILE A 738 9.64 10.44 -23.77
CA ILE A 738 10.54 9.35 -23.37
C ILE A 738 10.93 9.51 -21.90
N PHE A 739 10.53 8.54 -21.08
CA PHE A 739 10.98 8.45 -19.70
C PHE A 739 12.32 7.71 -19.61
N TRP A 740 13.34 8.42 -19.13
CA TRP A 740 14.68 7.91 -18.88
C TRP A 740 14.92 7.67 -17.39
N ARG A 741 15.54 6.54 -17.07
CA ARG A 741 15.96 6.19 -15.71
C ARG A 741 17.42 5.76 -15.69
N ASN A 742 18.18 6.28 -14.75
CA ASN A 742 19.53 5.81 -14.48
C ASN A 742 19.48 4.66 -13.47
N ALA A 743 19.79 3.43 -13.90
CA ALA A 743 19.70 2.25 -13.03
C ALA A 743 20.71 2.27 -11.88
N SER A 744 21.83 2.98 -12.02
CA SER A 744 22.88 3.04 -10.99
C SER A 744 22.60 4.10 -9.93
N THR A 745 22.15 5.28 -10.35
CA THR A 745 21.92 6.40 -9.44
C THR A 745 20.46 6.51 -9.00
N GLY A 746 19.51 5.94 -9.75
CA GLY A 746 18.08 6.11 -9.53
C GLY A 746 17.52 7.44 -10.04
N ASP A 747 18.33 8.27 -10.71
CA ASP A 747 17.89 9.54 -11.29
C ASP A 747 16.91 9.30 -12.46
N ASN A 748 15.96 10.20 -12.64
CA ASN A 748 14.82 10.06 -13.54
C ASN A 748 14.61 11.38 -14.31
N THR A 749 14.38 11.32 -15.62
CA THR A 749 14.06 12.50 -16.45
C THR A 749 13.15 12.10 -17.60
N ILE A 750 12.20 12.94 -17.97
CA ILE A 750 11.36 12.76 -19.15
C ILE A 750 11.80 13.75 -20.23
N TRP A 751 12.01 13.27 -21.45
CA TRP A 751 12.26 14.10 -22.64
C TRP A 751 10.97 14.27 -23.40
N ARG A 752 10.42 15.49 -23.35
CA ARG A 752 9.14 15.81 -23.97
C ARG A 752 9.23 15.80 -25.48
N SER A 753 8.28 15.16 -26.16
CA SER A 753 8.29 14.93 -27.61
C SER A 753 9.66 14.43 -28.10
N ALA A 754 10.26 13.50 -27.35
CA ALA A 754 11.61 12.95 -27.57
C ALA A 754 12.77 13.98 -27.66
N ASN A 755 12.60 15.18 -27.12
CA ASN A 755 13.56 16.27 -27.23
C ASN A 755 14.33 16.51 -25.91
N VAL A 756 15.62 16.21 -25.93
CA VAL A 756 16.52 16.41 -24.77
C VAL A 756 16.58 17.85 -24.24
N ASN A 757 16.22 18.85 -25.05
CA ASN A 757 16.21 20.25 -24.62
C ASN A 757 14.89 20.65 -23.93
N SER A 758 13.87 19.80 -24.00
CA SER A 758 12.59 19.93 -23.32
C SER A 758 12.47 18.82 -22.28
N ARG A 759 12.95 19.09 -21.05
CA ARG A 759 13.03 18.10 -19.99
C ARG A 759 11.97 18.35 -18.93
N MET A 760 11.41 17.28 -18.42
CA MET A 760 10.73 17.27 -17.13
C MET A 760 11.58 16.45 -16.17
N GLU A 761 12.05 17.08 -15.09
CA GLU A 761 12.85 16.41 -14.07
C GLU A 761 11.94 15.72 -13.06
N LEU A 762 12.24 14.48 -12.71
CA LEU A 762 11.49 13.71 -11.73
C LEU A 762 12.36 13.45 -10.51
N LEU A 763 11.73 13.16 -9.38
CA LEU A 763 12.46 12.75 -8.19
C LEU A 763 13.24 11.45 -8.44
N ALA A 764 14.46 11.41 -7.91
CA ALA A 764 15.30 10.23 -8.01
C ALA A 764 14.76 9.13 -7.09
N VAL A 765 14.47 7.96 -7.66
CA VAL A 765 14.12 6.75 -6.90
C VAL A 765 15.39 5.93 -6.73
N ARG A 766 16.09 6.19 -5.61
CA ARG A 766 17.43 5.65 -5.31
C ARG A 766 17.46 4.15 -5.01
N ASP A 767 16.34 3.64 -4.49
CA ASP A 767 16.19 2.20 -4.26
C ASP A 767 15.98 1.50 -5.60
N GLN A 768 16.93 0.62 -5.94
CA GLN A 768 17.03 -0.04 -7.25
C GLN A 768 16.01 -1.17 -7.43
N GLU A 769 15.39 -1.61 -6.35
CA GLU A 769 14.32 -2.60 -6.39
C GLU A 769 13.01 -2.01 -6.92
N TRP A 770 12.91 -0.68 -7.05
CA TRP A 770 11.81 0.00 -7.73
C TRP A 770 12.04 0.10 -9.24
N HIS A 771 11.09 -0.45 -9.97
CA HIS A 771 11.00 -0.44 -11.43
C HIS A 771 9.72 0.26 -11.86
N ALA A 772 9.80 1.05 -12.93
CA ALA A 772 8.62 1.52 -13.62
C ALA A 772 8.10 0.40 -14.53
N GLU A 773 6.80 0.16 -14.50
CA GLU A 773 6.09 -0.75 -15.39
C GLU A 773 5.28 0.12 -16.35
N LEU A 774 5.76 0.21 -17.60
CA LEU A 774 5.19 0.99 -18.69
C LEU A 774 5.30 0.13 -19.96
N ARG A 775 4.37 -0.82 -20.13
CA ARG A 775 4.47 -1.91 -21.13
C ARG A 775 3.48 -1.84 -22.27
#